data_AF-A0A7V2Y130-F1
#
_entry.id   AF-A0A7V2Y130-F1
#
_cell.length_a   1.000
_cell.length_b   1.000
_cell.length_c   1.000
_cell.angle_alpha   90.00
_cell.angle_beta   90.00
_cell.angle_gamma   90.00
#
_symmetry.space_group_name_H-M   'P 1'
#
loop_
_entity.id
_entity.type
_entity.pdbx_description
1 polymer ?
#
loop_
_entity_poly.entity_id
_entity_poly.type
_entity_poly.pdbx_seq_one_letter_code
_entity_poly.pdbx_strand_id
1 'polypeptide(L)'
;MFAMASFLLMSVAAVNAQDAAWTLAECRAAQTQEAVAFCRRYAHGWFAQADPATGLLPRRLKEDLYWNAKDCAADNYPFLVLTAHLLDDYHLKQNVMHILDQEIRLTSRVGALPDTFDFATGRFLSDEPNMADIIFGAAEYIKDGLLPVAEWMGPSPWFDRMLAIARDIWKHADIQTPAGPLPADNLEVAGDLLESMSRLYWMTGDASYKEWSFRLADYYLLHYDFFAAKEFRLRDHGCEILGGLSEAYVIAAKEDSTRRDAWRPKLYAMLDLILEKGINLDGMMTSSFNIQTGEAKWDMLNDSWGYVYDAFMTVAMVDNEPRYREAVRHAIGNVHKYLGANWERGSADGYADSVEGALNLLARIPAASAFEWVDNSMRYIFSKQRPDGILEAWYGDGNSARTAWMYVLQKTQGVTAAPWRDDVKLGAALADGAAHVWISSEWAWNGHLRFDIPRHRLLHHMPMDYPRINQFPEWFTVDPARTYLVSRDGAPPETISGEALRRYPLQLAAGQTVRIVVVPEQKEDRSEMTTVDEKPLRTMRYTRRTAEAAAAWQRDVRAQLAALLKIDTLVAEKANIPLDPQMEKSEARDGYSWRELSIASTPRQRIRIVATVPGNAVPGKTPAVVCIHGHGGSRYTVYDPETIYKGFATALAQRGFITVAADVEQHAVREEGRTLMGERLWDLMRCVDYAQSLPECDPERIGCGGLSLGGEMAMWLGAMDTRIKATVSCGFLTFMDQMETNHCMCWKYDGLRECVDFPDIYALIAPRALQCQNGRKEPLSHFPPFMAEQALRQIKPVYEDLGYPENAVLAVHDGGHEIELQALMGFLAAKL
;
A
#
# COMPACT_ATOMS: atom_id res chain seq x y z
N MET A 1 25.51 -53.05 -0.88
CA MET A 1 24.21 -53.18 -0.19
C MET A 1 23.89 -52.02 0.76
N PHE A 2 24.86 -51.41 1.46
CA PHE A 2 24.57 -50.29 2.39
C PHE A 2 24.16 -48.96 1.73
N ALA A 3 24.65 -48.63 0.53
CA ALA A 3 24.28 -47.38 -0.17
C ALA A 3 22.85 -47.40 -0.75
N MET A 4 22.30 -48.58 -1.06
CA MET A 4 20.95 -48.73 -1.61
C MET A 4 19.86 -48.66 -0.53
N ALA A 5 20.18 -49.07 0.70
CA ALA A 5 19.27 -48.99 1.84
C ALA A 5 19.07 -47.54 2.33
N SER A 6 20.13 -46.71 2.32
CA SER A 6 20.02 -45.29 2.68
C SER A 6 19.23 -44.45 1.68
N PHE A 7 19.30 -44.79 0.39
CA PHE A 7 18.48 -44.14 -0.66
C PHE A 7 17.00 -44.54 -0.59
N LEU A 8 16.70 -45.79 -0.23
CA LEU A 8 15.32 -46.24 0.02
C LEU A 8 14.74 -45.60 1.30
N LEU A 9 15.53 -45.46 2.37
CA LEU A 9 15.09 -44.83 3.61
C LEU A 9 14.81 -43.32 3.45
N MET A 10 15.63 -42.60 2.69
CA MET A 10 15.40 -41.18 2.39
C MET A 10 14.19 -40.95 1.47
N SER A 11 13.99 -41.80 0.46
CA SER A 11 12.82 -41.70 -0.42
C SER A 11 11.52 -42.07 0.29
N VAL A 12 11.52 -43.08 1.18
CA VAL A 12 10.35 -43.43 2.00
C VAL A 12 10.05 -42.36 3.06
N ALA A 13 11.07 -41.72 3.65
CA ALA A 13 10.88 -40.62 4.59
C ALA A 13 10.30 -39.36 3.92
N ALA A 14 10.77 -39.01 2.71
CA ALA A 14 10.24 -37.89 1.93
C ALA A 14 8.79 -38.15 1.44
N VAL A 15 8.48 -39.38 1.01
CA VAL A 15 7.10 -39.77 0.66
C VAL A 15 6.18 -39.70 1.89
N ASN A 16 6.63 -40.18 3.06
CA ASN A 16 5.87 -40.08 4.31
C ASN A 16 5.64 -38.64 4.80
N ALA A 17 6.62 -37.74 4.60
CA ALA A 17 6.48 -36.33 4.98
C ALA A 17 5.48 -35.58 4.08
N GLN A 18 5.47 -35.89 2.79
CA GLN A 18 4.53 -35.32 1.83
C GLN A 18 3.09 -35.81 2.08
N ASP A 19 2.91 -37.10 2.39
CA ASP A 19 1.60 -37.66 2.77
C ASP A 19 1.07 -37.07 4.09
N ALA A 20 1.97 -36.82 5.05
CA ALA A 20 1.62 -36.12 6.30
C ALA A 20 1.19 -34.66 6.04
N ALA A 21 1.87 -33.95 5.14
CA ALA A 21 1.51 -32.58 4.76
C ALA A 21 0.11 -32.50 4.12
N TRP A 22 -0.24 -33.45 3.24
CA TRP A 22 -1.57 -33.50 2.63
C TRP A 22 -2.67 -33.80 3.65
N THR A 23 -2.43 -34.77 4.55
CA THR A 23 -3.37 -35.11 5.62
C THR A 23 -3.61 -33.89 6.53
N LEU A 24 -2.55 -33.16 6.85
CA LEU A 24 -2.65 -31.94 7.66
C LEU A 24 -3.39 -30.82 6.91
N ALA A 25 -3.08 -30.59 5.63
CA ALA A 25 -3.76 -29.58 4.81
C ALA A 25 -5.27 -29.85 4.69
N GLU A 26 -5.67 -31.12 4.50
CA GLU A 26 -7.07 -31.53 4.47
C GLU A 26 -7.78 -31.32 5.82
N CYS A 27 -7.15 -31.72 6.93
CA CYS A 27 -7.69 -31.50 8.28
C CYS A 27 -7.91 -30.00 8.56
N ARG A 28 -6.93 -29.17 8.18
CA ARG A 28 -6.98 -27.71 8.31
C ARG A 28 -8.06 -27.08 7.44
N ALA A 29 -8.41 -27.68 6.30
CA ALA A 29 -9.45 -27.16 5.42
C ALA A 29 -10.84 -27.12 6.08
N ALA A 30 -11.15 -28.11 6.92
CA ALA A 30 -12.38 -28.12 7.71
C ALA A 30 -12.38 -27.02 8.80
N GLN A 31 -11.24 -26.83 9.46
CA GLN A 31 -11.05 -25.78 10.47
C GLN A 31 -11.21 -24.38 9.87
N THR A 32 -10.62 -24.15 8.68
CA THR A 32 -10.77 -22.90 7.94
C THR A 32 -12.23 -22.65 7.55
N GLN A 33 -12.94 -23.67 7.06
CA GLN A 33 -14.34 -23.51 6.67
C GLN A 33 -15.22 -23.04 7.85
N GLU A 34 -15.05 -23.65 9.02
CA GLU A 34 -15.76 -23.25 10.25
C GLU A 34 -15.45 -21.80 10.63
N ALA A 35 -14.17 -21.42 10.65
CA ALA A 35 -13.71 -20.09 11.03
C ALA A 35 -14.16 -19.00 10.04
N VAL A 36 -14.09 -19.25 8.73
CA VAL A 36 -14.56 -18.30 7.71
C VAL A 36 -16.08 -18.14 7.79
N ALA A 37 -16.82 -19.23 8.01
CA ALA A 37 -18.27 -19.17 8.22
C ALA A 37 -18.63 -18.38 9.48
N PHE A 38 -17.83 -18.51 10.55
CA PHE A 38 -17.94 -17.68 11.74
C PHE A 38 -17.77 -16.18 11.42
N CYS A 39 -16.71 -15.78 10.70
CA CYS A 39 -16.49 -14.38 10.31
C CYS A 39 -17.61 -13.83 9.42
N ARG A 40 -18.10 -14.64 8.47
CA ARG A 40 -19.19 -14.25 7.56
C ARG A 40 -20.49 -14.03 8.31
N ARG A 41 -20.85 -14.92 9.25
CA ARG A 41 -22.04 -14.75 10.10
C ARG A 41 -21.90 -13.54 11.03
N TYR A 42 -20.73 -13.33 11.62
CA TYR A 42 -20.40 -12.13 12.39
C TYR A 42 -20.68 -10.87 11.58
N ALA A 43 -20.16 -10.80 10.35
CA ALA A 43 -20.31 -9.63 9.51
C ALA A 43 -21.78 -9.34 9.18
N HIS A 44 -22.52 -10.36 8.74
CA HIS A 44 -23.96 -10.20 8.48
C HIS A 44 -24.76 -9.83 9.73
N GLY A 45 -24.42 -10.42 10.88
CA GLY A 45 -25.04 -10.14 12.17
C GLY A 45 -24.90 -8.67 12.55
N TRP A 46 -23.67 -8.13 12.51
CA TRP A 46 -23.42 -6.73 12.85
C TRP A 46 -23.96 -5.74 11.82
N PHE A 47 -23.90 -6.03 10.52
CA PHE A 47 -24.55 -5.18 9.52
C PHE A 47 -26.06 -5.09 9.71
N ALA A 48 -26.71 -6.15 10.23
CA ALA A 48 -28.13 -6.11 10.56
C ALA A 48 -28.46 -5.24 11.79
N GLN A 49 -27.45 -4.85 12.59
CA GLN A 49 -27.59 -3.98 13.75
C GLN A 49 -27.15 -2.53 13.48
N ALA A 50 -26.73 -2.21 12.25
CA ALA A 50 -26.36 -0.86 11.87
C ALA A 50 -27.54 0.10 12.08
N ASP A 51 -27.25 1.30 12.60
CA ASP A 51 -28.25 2.35 12.76
C ASP A 51 -28.87 2.69 11.39
N PRO A 52 -30.20 2.63 11.24
CA PRO A 52 -30.84 2.77 9.93
C PRO A 52 -30.71 4.17 9.32
N ALA A 53 -30.42 5.21 10.13
CA ALA A 53 -30.28 6.57 9.64
C ALA A 53 -28.87 6.87 9.13
N THR A 54 -27.86 6.32 9.79
CA THR A 54 -26.44 6.65 9.54
C THR A 54 -25.65 5.50 8.95
N GLY A 55 -26.11 4.26 9.07
CA GLY A 55 -25.35 3.06 8.74
C GLY A 55 -24.22 2.73 9.73
N LEU A 56 -23.99 3.54 10.78
CA LEU A 56 -22.95 3.31 11.78
C LEU A 56 -23.35 2.20 12.76
N LEU A 57 -22.35 1.57 13.38
CA LEU A 57 -22.54 0.46 14.32
C LEU A 57 -22.59 0.95 15.77
N PRO A 58 -23.55 0.48 16.60
CA PRO A 58 -23.60 0.85 18.00
C PRO A 58 -22.48 0.17 18.79
N ARG A 59 -22.03 0.82 19.87
CA ARG A 59 -21.04 0.26 20.80
C ARG A 59 -21.52 -1.03 21.44
N ARG A 60 -22.78 -1.07 21.90
CA ARG A 60 -23.44 -2.29 22.40
C ARG A 60 -24.85 -2.38 21.83
N LEU A 61 -25.39 -3.59 21.74
CA LEU A 61 -26.72 -3.78 21.13
C LEU A 61 -27.89 -3.49 22.07
N LYS A 62 -27.65 -3.45 23.39
CA LYS A 62 -28.71 -3.29 24.40
C LYS A 62 -28.73 -1.91 25.06
N GLU A 63 -27.58 -1.27 25.10
CA GLU A 63 -27.27 0.00 25.75
C GLU A 63 -26.19 0.69 24.90
N ASP A 64 -25.84 1.94 25.18
CA ASP A 64 -24.77 2.65 24.44
C ASP A 64 -24.96 2.64 22.91
N LEU A 65 -26.13 3.09 22.45
CA LEU A 65 -26.48 3.20 21.02
C LEU A 65 -25.85 4.45 20.39
N TYR A 66 -24.52 4.48 20.39
CA TYR A 66 -23.70 5.52 19.77
C TYR A 66 -22.49 4.89 19.08
N TRP A 67 -21.87 5.67 18.19
CA TRP A 67 -20.58 5.34 17.57
C TRP A 67 -19.47 6.13 18.27
N ASN A 68 -18.35 5.48 18.61
CA ASN A 68 -17.15 6.16 19.06
C ASN A 68 -15.87 5.54 18.47
N ALA A 69 -14.79 6.29 18.58
CA ALA A 69 -13.50 5.93 17.98
C ALA A 69 -12.80 4.79 18.73
N LYS A 70 -12.72 4.87 20.07
CA LYS A 70 -12.02 3.90 20.91
C LYS A 70 -12.61 2.50 20.98
N ASP A 71 -13.89 2.32 20.61
CA ASP A 71 -14.55 1.02 20.72
C ASP A 71 -15.08 0.57 19.35
N CYS A 72 -16.13 1.22 18.81
CA CYS A 72 -16.74 0.75 17.55
C CYS A 72 -15.77 0.83 16.36
N ALA A 73 -15.08 1.96 16.25
CA ALA A 73 -14.18 2.22 15.15
C ALA A 73 -12.87 1.44 15.28
N ALA A 74 -12.39 1.21 16.51
CA ALA A 74 -11.18 0.45 16.82
C ALA A 74 -11.40 -1.07 16.70
N ASP A 75 -12.42 -1.62 17.37
CA ASP A 75 -12.49 -3.06 17.67
C ASP A 75 -13.55 -3.84 16.90
N ASN A 76 -14.42 -3.19 16.13
CA ASN A 76 -15.52 -3.85 15.43
C ASN A 76 -15.46 -3.60 13.92
N TYR A 77 -15.61 -2.34 13.54
CA TYR A 77 -15.66 -1.92 12.15
C TYR A 77 -14.48 -2.40 11.28
N PRO A 78 -13.21 -2.32 11.74
CA PRO A 78 -12.05 -2.70 10.94
C PRO A 78 -12.04 -4.18 10.58
N PHE A 79 -12.62 -5.02 11.44
CA PHE A 79 -12.69 -6.46 11.20
C PHE A 79 -13.85 -6.85 10.29
N LEU A 80 -14.86 -5.98 10.14
CA LEU A 80 -15.80 -6.05 9.02
C LEU A 80 -15.13 -5.68 7.71
N VAL A 81 -14.25 -4.65 7.69
CA VAL A 81 -13.45 -4.26 6.51
C VAL A 81 -12.60 -5.44 6.04
N LEU A 82 -11.82 -6.03 6.95
CA LEU A 82 -10.97 -7.17 6.63
C LEU A 82 -11.77 -8.39 6.19
N THR A 83 -12.89 -8.69 6.86
CA THR A 83 -13.80 -9.77 6.44
C THR A 83 -14.32 -9.55 5.02
N ALA A 84 -14.80 -8.34 4.70
CA ALA A 84 -15.27 -8.00 3.36
C ALA A 84 -14.17 -8.12 2.30
N HIS A 85 -12.94 -7.72 2.65
CA HIS A 85 -11.79 -7.79 1.75
C HIS A 85 -11.34 -9.24 1.48
N LEU A 86 -11.15 -10.03 2.53
CA LEU A 86 -10.65 -11.41 2.48
C LEU A 86 -11.63 -12.35 1.77
N LEU A 87 -12.94 -12.16 1.97
CA LEU A 87 -13.97 -12.92 1.26
C LEU A 87 -14.14 -12.53 -0.21
N ASP A 88 -13.65 -11.34 -0.59
CA ASP A 88 -13.94 -10.69 -1.87
C ASP A 88 -15.45 -10.48 -2.13
N ASP A 89 -16.22 -10.22 -1.06
CA ASP A 89 -17.67 -10.07 -1.14
C ASP A 89 -18.06 -8.63 -1.51
N TYR A 90 -18.70 -8.47 -2.67
CA TYR A 90 -19.06 -7.16 -3.20
C TYR A 90 -19.99 -6.37 -2.27
N HIS A 91 -21.01 -7.00 -1.69
CA HIS A 91 -22.00 -6.31 -0.87
C HIS A 91 -21.41 -5.87 0.46
N LEU A 92 -20.62 -6.74 1.10
CA LEU A 92 -19.92 -6.37 2.34
C LEU A 92 -18.96 -5.21 2.08
N LYS A 93 -18.25 -5.22 0.93
CA LYS A 93 -17.35 -4.12 0.53
C LYS A 93 -18.09 -2.77 0.38
N GLN A 94 -19.30 -2.77 -0.18
CA GLN A 94 -20.09 -1.53 -0.27
C GLN A 94 -20.50 -1.03 1.12
N ASN A 95 -20.90 -1.92 2.03
CA ASN A 95 -21.31 -1.54 3.38
C ASN A 95 -20.16 -0.92 4.17
N VAL A 96 -18.97 -1.52 4.14
CA VAL A 96 -17.82 -0.99 4.91
C VAL A 96 -17.33 0.35 4.36
N MET A 97 -17.41 0.56 3.04
CA MET A 97 -17.12 1.86 2.44
C MET A 97 -18.14 2.91 2.86
N HIS A 98 -19.43 2.55 2.88
CA HIS A 98 -20.48 3.45 3.36
C HIS A 98 -20.25 3.84 4.82
N ILE A 99 -19.89 2.90 5.69
CA ILE A 99 -19.56 3.18 7.09
C ILE A 99 -18.37 4.14 7.19
N LEU A 100 -17.30 3.97 6.37
CA LEU A 100 -16.16 4.89 6.36
C LEU A 100 -16.61 6.32 6.04
N ASP A 101 -17.41 6.48 4.99
CA ASP A 101 -17.90 7.79 4.55
C ASP A 101 -18.76 8.46 5.63
N GLN A 102 -19.59 7.68 6.31
CA GLN A 102 -20.46 8.16 7.38
C GLN A 102 -19.69 8.47 8.66
N GLU A 103 -18.71 7.64 9.03
CA GLU A 103 -17.80 7.87 10.13
C GLU A 103 -17.11 9.22 9.93
N ILE A 104 -16.39 9.39 8.83
CA ILE A 104 -15.67 10.63 8.51
C ILE A 104 -16.60 11.84 8.57
N ARG A 105 -17.80 11.73 7.98
CA ARG A 105 -18.78 12.84 7.89
C ARG A 105 -19.38 13.22 9.24
N LEU A 106 -19.68 12.24 10.10
CA LEU A 106 -20.49 12.43 11.31
C LEU A 106 -19.64 12.60 12.57
N THR A 107 -18.44 12.01 12.61
CA THR A 107 -17.63 11.94 13.83
C THR A 107 -16.52 12.98 13.85
N SER A 108 -16.02 13.44 12.69
CA SER A 108 -14.88 14.37 12.62
C SER A 108 -15.25 15.72 13.25
N ARG A 109 -14.84 15.92 14.51
CA ARG A 109 -15.20 17.08 15.34
C ARG A 109 -14.11 18.15 15.36
N VAL A 110 -12.86 17.73 15.47
CA VAL A 110 -11.69 18.62 15.52
C VAL A 110 -10.73 18.23 14.40
N GLY A 111 -10.81 18.94 13.28
CA GLY A 111 -10.11 18.51 12.06
C GLY A 111 -10.60 17.13 11.62
N ALA A 112 -9.68 16.18 11.51
CA ALA A 112 -9.94 14.77 11.23
C ALA A 112 -10.25 13.95 12.49
N LEU A 113 -10.11 14.49 13.70
CA LEU A 113 -10.25 13.72 14.93
C LEU A 113 -11.72 13.34 15.18
N PRO A 114 -12.03 12.03 15.28
CA PRO A 114 -13.38 11.55 15.51
C PRO A 114 -13.81 11.70 16.98
N ASP A 115 -15.06 12.10 17.19
CA ASP A 115 -15.73 12.11 18.49
C ASP A 115 -16.96 11.20 18.48
N THR A 116 -17.53 10.99 19.66
CA THR A 116 -18.67 10.10 19.90
C THR A 116 -19.95 10.69 19.34
N PHE A 117 -20.55 9.98 18.39
CA PHE A 117 -21.78 10.35 17.71
C PHE A 117 -22.96 9.55 18.25
N ASP A 118 -23.93 10.22 18.86
CA ASP A 118 -25.10 9.61 19.48
C ASP A 118 -26.26 9.45 18.48
N PHE A 119 -26.74 8.21 18.32
CA PHE A 119 -27.78 7.90 17.31
C PHE A 119 -29.15 8.45 17.71
N ALA A 120 -29.46 8.49 19.01
CA ALA A 120 -30.75 8.94 19.49
C ALA A 120 -30.99 10.43 19.22
N THR A 121 -29.94 11.25 19.38
CA THR A 121 -30.02 12.70 19.20
C THR A 121 -29.54 13.17 17.83
N GLY A 122 -28.81 12.34 17.08
CA GLY A 122 -28.19 12.71 15.80
C GLY A 122 -27.11 13.78 15.94
N ARG A 123 -26.48 13.87 17.12
CA ARG A 123 -25.47 14.88 17.50
C ARG A 123 -24.33 14.21 18.28
N PHE A 124 -23.28 14.97 18.59
CA PHE A 124 -22.24 14.49 19.49
C PHE A 124 -22.80 14.22 20.89
N LEU A 125 -22.28 13.19 21.56
CA LEU A 125 -22.73 12.79 22.89
C LEU A 125 -22.51 13.88 23.95
N SER A 126 -21.47 14.70 23.78
CA SER A 126 -21.21 15.90 24.57
C SER A 126 -21.33 17.18 23.74
N ASP A 127 -21.89 18.24 24.32
CA ASP A 127 -22.01 19.55 23.65
C ASP A 127 -20.65 20.22 23.39
N GLU A 128 -19.67 20.01 24.28
CA GLU A 128 -18.29 20.52 24.16
C GLU A 128 -17.28 19.38 23.91
N PRO A 129 -16.25 19.60 23.07
CA PRO A 129 -15.25 18.59 22.76
C PRO A 129 -14.37 18.30 23.99
N ASN A 130 -14.29 17.03 24.40
CA ASN A 130 -13.30 16.58 25.37
C ASN A 130 -12.04 16.10 24.63
N MET A 131 -11.04 16.96 24.52
CA MET A 131 -9.81 16.65 23.77
C MET A 131 -9.07 15.42 24.29
N ALA A 132 -9.12 15.14 25.60
CA ALA A 132 -8.48 13.93 26.15
C ALA A 132 -9.17 12.66 25.63
N ASP A 133 -10.50 12.61 25.65
CA ASP A 133 -11.27 11.47 25.16
C ASP A 133 -11.17 11.32 23.63
N ILE A 134 -11.14 12.45 22.90
CA ILE A 134 -10.98 12.47 21.44
C ILE A 134 -9.60 11.95 21.05
N ILE A 135 -8.52 12.44 21.67
CA ILE A 135 -7.15 11.99 21.38
C ILE A 135 -7.00 10.51 21.74
N PHE A 136 -7.53 10.11 22.90
CA PHE A 136 -7.54 8.73 23.33
C PHE A 136 -8.22 7.84 22.27
N GLY A 137 -9.46 8.13 21.90
CA GLY A 137 -10.16 7.31 20.92
C GLY A 137 -9.60 7.38 19.51
N ALA A 138 -8.97 8.48 19.14
CA ALA A 138 -8.23 8.59 17.88
C ALA A 138 -6.97 7.71 17.86
N ALA A 139 -6.23 7.62 18.98
CA ALA A 139 -5.06 6.77 19.11
C ALA A 139 -5.45 5.29 19.03
N GLU A 140 -6.48 4.88 19.78
CA GLU A 140 -7.04 3.52 19.72
C GLU A 140 -7.55 3.17 18.31
N TYR A 141 -8.31 4.07 17.69
CA TYR A 141 -8.81 3.82 16.33
C TYR A 141 -7.69 3.63 15.31
N ILE A 142 -6.57 4.38 15.46
CA ILE A 142 -5.40 4.11 14.64
C ILE A 142 -4.85 2.72 14.96
N LYS A 143 -4.44 2.46 16.22
CA LYS A 143 -3.65 1.28 16.59
C LYS A 143 -4.44 -0.02 16.48
N ASP A 144 -5.64 -0.11 17.07
CA ASP A 144 -6.47 -1.33 17.04
C ASP A 144 -7.23 -1.49 15.73
N GLY A 145 -7.59 -0.37 15.11
CA GLY A 145 -8.47 -0.41 13.95
C GLY A 145 -7.78 -0.27 12.60
N LEU A 146 -7.30 0.94 12.30
CA LEU A 146 -6.84 1.26 10.95
C LEU A 146 -5.50 0.62 10.61
N LEU A 147 -4.64 0.41 11.61
CA LEU A 147 -3.32 -0.18 11.48
C LEU A 147 -3.34 -1.65 10.99
N PRO A 148 -4.13 -2.58 11.57
CA PRO A 148 -4.26 -3.94 11.00
C PRO A 148 -4.85 -3.94 9.59
N VAL A 149 -5.81 -3.05 9.29
CA VAL A 149 -6.39 -2.92 7.94
C VAL A 149 -5.32 -2.45 6.94
N ALA A 150 -4.58 -1.40 7.29
CA ALA A 150 -3.51 -0.86 6.47
C ALA A 150 -2.36 -1.85 6.28
N GLU A 151 -2.02 -2.64 7.30
CA GLU A 151 -0.99 -3.66 7.17
C GLU A 151 -1.36 -4.75 6.18
N TRP A 152 -2.62 -5.16 6.16
CA TRP A 152 -3.08 -6.17 5.24
C TRP A 152 -3.25 -5.62 3.82
N MET A 153 -3.92 -4.47 3.69
CA MET A 153 -4.38 -3.94 2.40
C MET A 153 -3.38 -2.98 1.74
N GLY A 154 -2.42 -2.43 2.49
CA GLY A 154 -1.56 -1.35 2.02
C GLY A 154 -2.33 -0.04 1.76
N PRO A 155 -1.91 0.76 0.76
CA PRO A 155 -2.59 1.99 0.38
C PRO A 155 -4.08 1.79 0.11
N SER A 156 -4.92 2.50 0.85
CA SER A 156 -6.37 2.36 0.83
C SER A 156 -7.07 3.59 1.46
N PRO A 157 -8.39 3.76 1.31
CA PRO A 157 -9.12 4.83 1.99
C PRO A 157 -8.96 4.81 3.52
N TRP A 158 -8.82 3.63 4.13
CA TRP A 158 -8.54 3.49 5.56
C TRP A 158 -7.13 3.92 5.94
N PHE A 159 -6.14 3.67 5.06
CA PHE A 159 -4.80 4.20 5.22
C PHE A 159 -4.80 5.73 5.17
N ASP A 160 -5.53 6.33 4.22
CA ASP A 160 -5.68 7.79 4.15
C ASP A 160 -6.37 8.37 5.41
N ARG A 161 -7.41 7.68 5.90
CA ARG A 161 -8.08 8.05 7.17
C ARG A 161 -7.10 8.01 8.35
N MET A 162 -6.27 6.97 8.42
CA MET A 162 -5.24 6.81 9.45
C MET A 162 -4.22 7.95 9.44
N LEU A 163 -3.70 8.32 8.26
CA LEU A 163 -2.76 9.43 8.09
C LEU A 163 -3.37 10.77 8.53
N ALA A 164 -4.66 10.99 8.22
CA ALA A 164 -5.36 12.21 8.59
C ALA A 164 -5.52 12.34 10.12
N ILE A 165 -5.97 11.26 10.79
CA ILE A 165 -6.12 11.23 12.25
C ILE A 165 -4.76 11.42 12.92
N ALA A 166 -3.74 10.65 12.50
CA ALA A 166 -2.39 10.71 13.08
C ALA A 166 -1.81 12.13 13.07
N ARG A 167 -1.90 12.81 11.93
CA ARG A 167 -1.41 14.19 11.79
C ARG A 167 -2.16 15.17 12.67
N ASP A 168 -3.47 15.00 12.82
CA ASP A 168 -4.27 15.91 13.63
C ASP A 168 -4.07 15.68 15.13
N ILE A 169 -3.81 14.45 15.59
CA ILE A 169 -3.39 14.19 16.98
C ILE A 169 -2.17 15.05 17.32
N TRP A 170 -1.16 15.05 16.45
CA TRP A 170 0.09 15.78 16.67
C TRP A 170 -0.01 17.30 16.49
N LYS A 171 -1.09 17.82 15.88
CA LYS A 171 -1.40 19.26 15.92
C LYS A 171 -1.83 19.74 17.31
N HIS A 172 -2.31 18.82 18.14
CA HIS A 172 -2.77 19.06 19.51
C HIS A 172 -1.77 18.55 20.56
N ALA A 173 -0.47 18.57 20.22
CA ALA A 173 0.61 18.24 21.15
C ALA A 173 0.86 19.40 22.15
N ASP A 174 -0.04 19.58 23.10
CA ASP A 174 -0.03 20.73 24.01
C ASP A 174 0.80 20.51 25.29
N ILE A 175 1.14 19.25 25.62
CA ILE A 175 1.83 18.90 26.87
C ILE A 175 3.34 19.07 26.70
N GLN A 176 3.91 20.04 27.41
CA GLN A 176 5.34 20.33 27.35
C GLN A 176 6.14 19.33 28.20
N THR A 177 7.08 18.62 27.58
CA THR A 177 8.01 17.71 28.27
C THR A 177 9.47 18.05 27.94
N PRO A 178 10.46 17.52 28.68
CA PRO A 178 11.87 17.68 28.34
C PRO A 178 12.27 17.16 26.95
N ALA A 179 11.53 16.20 26.39
CA ALA A 179 11.76 15.68 25.04
C ALA A 179 11.04 16.51 23.96
N GLY A 180 10.14 17.42 24.35
CA GLY A 180 9.30 18.23 23.46
C GLY A 180 7.80 18.07 23.73
N PRO A 181 6.95 18.74 22.94
CA PRO A 181 5.51 18.67 23.09
C PRO A 181 4.94 17.29 22.75
N LEU A 182 4.06 16.75 23.62
CA LEU A 182 3.34 15.48 23.46
C LEU A 182 1.81 15.69 23.38
N PRO A 183 1.08 14.82 22.64
CA PRO A 183 -0.40 14.85 22.58
C PRO A 183 -1.10 14.44 23.88
N ALA A 184 -0.48 13.55 24.66
CA ALA A 184 -1.02 13.04 25.91
C ALA A 184 0.12 12.65 26.88
N ASP A 185 -0.15 12.71 28.18
CA ASP A 185 0.69 12.19 29.27
C ASP A 185 0.18 10.84 29.81
N ASN A 186 -0.88 10.31 29.20
CA ASN A 186 -1.39 8.98 29.42
C ASN A 186 -0.46 7.95 28.74
N LEU A 187 -0.13 6.89 29.48
CA LEU A 187 0.87 5.87 29.11
C LEU A 187 0.38 4.92 28.02
N GLU A 188 -0.92 4.67 27.97
CA GLU A 188 -1.61 3.85 26.97
C GLU A 188 -1.69 4.60 25.64
N VAL A 189 -2.14 5.86 25.64
CA VAL A 189 -2.09 6.72 24.44
C VAL A 189 -0.66 6.86 23.91
N ALA A 190 0.33 6.94 24.80
CA ALA A 190 1.72 6.97 24.39
C ALA A 190 2.18 5.66 23.73
N GLY A 191 1.75 4.50 24.25
CA GLY A 191 1.97 3.20 23.65
C GLY A 191 1.37 3.11 22.25
N ASP A 192 0.08 3.42 22.12
CA ASP A 192 -0.64 3.44 20.84
C ASP A 192 0.08 4.30 19.79
N LEU A 193 0.47 5.51 20.19
CA LEU A 193 1.16 6.43 19.30
C LEU A 193 2.58 5.96 18.98
N LEU A 194 3.31 5.35 19.92
CA LEU A 194 4.64 4.79 19.63
C LEU A 194 4.56 3.71 18.55
N GLU A 195 3.63 2.76 18.68
CA GLU A 195 3.43 1.68 17.71
C GLU A 195 2.95 2.25 16.36
N SER A 196 1.93 3.10 16.40
CA SER A 196 1.34 3.71 15.22
C SER A 196 2.32 4.57 14.43
N MET A 197 3.06 5.46 15.12
CA MET A 197 4.02 6.35 14.46
C MET A 197 5.22 5.56 13.93
N SER A 198 5.68 4.53 14.65
CA SER A 198 6.77 3.68 14.18
C SER A 198 6.41 2.97 12.89
N ARG A 199 5.20 2.41 12.81
CA ARG A 199 4.72 1.70 11.61
C ARG A 199 4.37 2.65 10.47
N LEU A 200 3.77 3.81 10.76
CA LEU A 200 3.54 4.85 9.76
C LEU A 200 4.84 5.38 9.16
N TYR A 201 5.91 5.50 9.96
CA TYR A 201 7.23 5.84 9.44
C TYR A 201 7.68 4.83 8.40
N TRP A 202 7.66 3.54 8.74
CA TRP A 202 8.06 2.49 7.80
C TRP A 202 7.20 2.49 6.54
N MET A 203 5.87 2.55 6.69
CA MET A 203 4.93 2.53 5.56
C MET A 203 5.05 3.74 4.62
N THR A 204 5.49 4.91 5.11
CA THR A 204 5.44 6.17 4.33
C THR A 204 6.80 6.78 4.00
N GLY A 205 7.83 6.48 4.80
CA GLY A 205 9.11 7.19 4.79
C GLY A 205 9.03 8.66 5.25
N ASP A 206 7.90 9.12 5.79
CA ASP A 206 7.73 10.49 6.30
C ASP A 206 8.45 10.62 7.66
N ALA A 207 9.54 11.40 7.65
CA ALA A 207 10.39 11.59 8.82
C ALA A 207 9.66 12.20 10.04
N SER A 208 8.49 12.83 9.84
CA SER A 208 7.69 13.38 10.94
C SER A 208 7.24 12.28 11.90
N TYR A 209 6.80 11.13 11.39
CA TYR A 209 6.38 10.00 12.23
C TYR A 209 7.54 9.41 13.04
N LYS A 210 8.74 9.32 12.44
CA LYS A 210 9.95 8.92 13.16
C LYS A 210 10.27 9.89 14.29
N GLU A 211 10.24 11.20 14.03
CA GLU A 211 10.54 12.22 15.04
C GLU A 211 9.53 12.18 16.19
N TRP A 212 8.25 11.94 15.89
CA TRP A 212 7.19 11.76 16.87
C TRP A 212 7.37 10.50 17.72
N SER A 213 7.72 9.37 17.10
CA SER A 213 8.06 8.12 17.81
C SER A 213 9.29 8.34 18.70
N PHE A 214 10.34 8.97 18.18
CA PHE A 214 11.55 9.29 18.93
C PHE A 214 11.28 10.22 20.11
N ARG A 215 10.40 11.22 19.95
CA ARG A 215 10.04 12.12 21.04
C ARG A 215 9.36 11.40 22.20
N LEU A 216 8.41 10.50 21.90
CA LEU A 216 7.76 9.66 22.91
C LEU A 216 8.78 8.74 23.58
N ALA A 217 9.62 8.06 22.80
CA ALA A 217 10.64 7.16 23.32
C ALA A 217 11.68 7.89 24.18
N ASP A 218 12.15 9.07 23.76
CA ASP A 218 13.08 9.91 24.52
C ASP A 218 12.46 10.32 25.86
N TYR A 219 11.18 10.74 25.89
CA TYR A 219 10.50 11.05 27.14
C TYR A 219 10.47 9.85 28.09
N TYR A 220 9.97 8.71 27.63
CA TYR A 220 9.78 7.55 28.49
C TYR A 220 11.10 6.87 28.87
N LEU A 221 12.07 6.78 27.95
CA LEU A 221 13.32 6.08 28.19
C LEU A 221 14.41 6.95 28.83
N LEU A 222 14.34 8.28 28.73
CA LEU A 222 15.37 9.17 29.31
C LEU A 222 14.86 10.01 30.49
N HIS A 223 13.56 10.33 30.54
CA HIS A 223 13.05 11.32 31.49
C HIS A 223 11.99 10.79 32.48
N TYR A 224 11.18 9.79 32.09
CA TYR A 224 10.10 9.25 32.92
C TYR A 224 10.57 8.15 33.89
N ASP A 225 10.36 8.25 35.19
CA ASP A 225 10.79 7.19 36.12
C ASP A 225 9.74 6.07 36.29
N PHE A 226 9.82 5.05 35.42
CA PHE A 226 8.97 3.84 35.52
C PHE A 226 9.12 3.11 36.87
N PHE A 227 10.30 3.19 37.50
CA PHE A 227 10.61 2.42 38.70
C PHE A 227 10.18 3.13 40.00
N ALA A 228 9.79 4.41 39.90
CA ALA A 228 9.13 5.14 40.98
C ALA A 228 7.66 4.74 41.17
N ALA A 229 7.03 4.14 40.16
CA ALA A 229 5.66 3.65 40.28
C ALA A 229 5.56 2.53 41.33
N LYS A 230 4.42 2.43 41.99
CA LYS A 230 4.16 1.34 42.96
C LYS A 230 3.92 0.01 42.25
N GLU A 231 3.25 0.05 41.10
CA GLU A 231 2.73 -1.11 40.41
C GLU A 231 3.11 -1.04 38.93
N PHE A 232 3.53 -2.17 38.36
CA PHE A 232 3.73 -2.37 36.94
C PHE A 232 2.53 -3.13 36.39
N ARG A 233 1.75 -2.51 35.51
CA ARG A 233 0.59 -3.13 34.85
C ARG A 233 1.08 -3.83 33.58
N LEU A 234 0.69 -5.09 33.40
CA LEU A 234 1.04 -5.90 32.23
C LEU A 234 -0.17 -6.30 31.38
N ARG A 235 -1.36 -6.31 31.99
CA ARG A 235 -2.62 -6.67 31.33
C ARG A 235 -3.28 -5.45 30.69
N ASP A 236 -3.99 -5.72 29.59
CA ASP A 236 -4.82 -4.73 28.89
C ASP A 236 -3.90 -3.57 28.45
N HIS A 237 -4.41 -2.36 28.50
CA HIS A 237 -3.74 -1.11 28.20
C HIS A 237 -2.41 -0.76 28.94
N GLY A 238 -1.84 -1.70 29.71
CA GLY A 238 -0.50 -1.56 30.31
C GLY A 238 0.64 -2.10 29.44
N CYS A 239 0.36 -2.85 28.37
CA CYS A 239 1.38 -3.57 27.59
C CYS A 239 1.87 -2.81 26.34
N GLU A 240 1.08 -1.89 25.82
CA GLU A 240 1.27 -1.09 24.60
C GLU A 240 2.53 -0.25 24.70
N ILE A 241 2.85 0.27 25.90
CA ILE A 241 4.09 1.02 26.08
C ILE A 241 5.32 0.13 25.81
N LEU A 242 5.27 -1.17 26.14
CA LEU A 242 6.38 -2.09 25.90
C LEU A 242 6.51 -2.40 24.41
N GLY A 243 5.39 -2.67 23.75
CA GLY A 243 5.30 -2.84 22.30
C GLY A 243 5.88 -1.62 21.59
N GLY A 244 5.29 -0.46 21.81
CA GLY A 244 5.70 0.80 21.20
C GLY A 244 7.15 1.20 21.44
N LEU A 245 7.67 1.05 22.67
CA LEU A 245 9.09 1.32 22.95
C LEU A 245 10.02 0.34 22.22
N SER A 246 9.63 -0.92 22.08
CA SER A 246 10.40 -1.91 21.32
C SER A 246 10.40 -1.61 19.82
N GLU A 247 9.30 -1.12 19.26
CA GLU A 247 9.22 -0.71 17.85
C GLU A 247 10.05 0.55 17.56
N ALA A 248 9.99 1.56 18.44
CA ALA A 248 10.87 2.72 18.36
C ALA A 248 12.36 2.31 18.44
N TYR A 249 12.67 1.32 19.28
CA TYR A 249 14.02 0.76 19.40
C TYR A 249 14.51 0.11 18.09
N VAL A 250 13.63 -0.51 17.29
CA VAL A 250 13.99 -1.00 15.94
C VAL A 250 14.45 0.13 15.03
N ILE A 251 13.73 1.27 15.02
CA ILE A 251 14.11 2.44 14.22
C ILE A 251 15.47 2.98 14.67
N ALA A 252 15.68 3.16 15.97
CA ALA A 252 16.96 3.63 16.50
C ALA A 252 18.10 2.65 16.20
N ALA A 253 17.90 1.34 16.35
CA ALA A 253 18.91 0.35 16.01
C ALA A 253 19.32 0.39 14.54
N LYS A 254 18.38 0.74 13.64
CA LYS A 254 18.63 0.83 12.20
C LYS A 254 19.26 2.15 11.77
N GLU A 255 18.86 3.26 12.38
CA GLU A 255 19.15 4.60 11.86
C GLU A 255 19.85 5.56 12.84
N ASP A 256 19.80 5.30 14.15
CA ASP A 256 20.37 6.15 15.19
C ASP A 256 20.94 5.33 16.35
N SER A 257 22.17 4.84 16.17
CA SER A 257 22.86 4.03 17.17
C SER A 257 23.10 4.78 18.49
N THR A 258 23.14 6.12 18.47
CA THR A 258 23.34 6.93 19.69
C THR A 258 22.09 6.89 20.57
N ARG A 259 20.90 7.09 19.97
CA ARG A 259 19.63 6.91 20.68
C ARG A 259 19.45 5.47 21.13
N ARG A 260 19.75 4.50 20.27
CA ARG A 260 19.70 3.07 20.62
C ARG A 260 20.53 2.78 21.87
N ASP A 261 21.78 3.25 21.91
CA ASP A 261 22.69 3.08 23.06
C ASP A 261 22.15 3.73 24.34
N ALA A 262 21.54 4.91 24.24
CA ALA A 262 20.98 5.64 25.37
C ALA A 262 19.71 4.97 25.93
N TRP A 263 18.86 4.45 25.06
CA TRP A 263 17.58 3.82 25.40
C TRP A 263 17.73 2.41 25.99
N ARG A 264 18.70 1.66 25.46
CA ARG A 264 18.91 0.23 25.76
C ARG A 264 18.91 -0.10 27.26
N PRO A 265 19.65 0.59 28.14
CA PRO A 265 19.73 0.20 29.56
C PRO A 265 18.37 0.18 30.26
N LYS A 266 17.50 1.15 29.97
CA LYS A 266 16.20 1.26 30.64
C LYS A 266 15.16 0.32 30.06
N LEU A 267 15.14 0.15 28.75
CA LEU A 267 14.31 -0.86 28.09
C LEU A 267 14.64 -2.26 28.61
N TYR A 268 15.92 -2.60 28.69
CA TYR A 268 16.38 -3.88 29.27
C TYR A 268 15.99 -4.02 30.74
N ALA A 269 16.14 -2.97 31.55
CA ALA A 269 15.76 -3.01 32.95
C ALA A 269 14.25 -3.28 33.15
N MET A 270 13.40 -2.74 32.27
CA MET A 270 11.95 -3.03 32.30
C MET A 270 11.67 -4.49 31.94
N LEU A 271 12.25 -5.01 30.85
CA LEU A 271 12.07 -6.40 30.43
C LEU A 271 12.62 -7.39 31.46
N ASP A 272 13.80 -7.12 32.03
CA ASP A 272 14.43 -7.94 33.05
C ASP A 272 13.59 -7.96 34.34
N LEU A 273 13.00 -6.82 34.75
CA LEU A 273 12.10 -6.75 35.90
C LEU A 273 10.86 -7.63 35.74
N ILE A 274 10.30 -7.69 34.53
CA ILE A 274 9.15 -8.55 34.21
C ILE A 274 9.54 -10.03 34.31
N LEU A 275 10.72 -10.42 33.83
CA LEU A 275 11.20 -11.80 34.00
C LEU A 275 11.49 -12.16 35.45
N GLU A 276 11.91 -11.20 36.26
CA GLU A 276 12.20 -11.42 37.68
C GLU A 276 10.91 -11.54 38.52
N LYS A 277 9.92 -10.68 38.28
CA LYS A 277 8.79 -10.48 39.20
C LYS A 277 7.40 -10.67 38.57
N GLY A 278 7.32 -10.62 37.24
CA GLY A 278 6.05 -10.61 36.50
C GLY A 278 5.62 -11.97 35.94
N ILE A 279 6.44 -13.01 36.05
CA ILE A 279 6.17 -14.35 35.48
C ILE A 279 6.13 -15.45 36.54
N ASN A 280 5.41 -16.53 36.24
CA ASN A 280 5.43 -17.77 37.03
C ASN A 280 6.45 -18.79 36.46
N LEU A 281 6.51 -19.98 37.05
CA LEU A 281 7.45 -21.04 36.65
C LEU A 281 7.27 -21.54 35.21
N ASP A 282 6.09 -21.37 34.63
CA ASP A 282 5.79 -21.75 33.24
C ASP A 282 6.07 -20.62 32.25
N GLY A 283 6.45 -19.42 32.73
CA GLY A 283 6.62 -18.23 31.92
C GLY A 283 5.32 -17.45 31.65
N MET A 284 4.20 -17.81 32.29
CA MET A 284 2.96 -17.04 32.16
C MET A 284 2.98 -15.81 33.06
N MET A 285 2.32 -14.74 32.62
CA MET A 285 2.37 -13.43 33.27
C MET A 285 1.18 -13.14 34.18
N THR A 286 1.45 -12.42 35.26
CA THR A 286 0.44 -11.80 36.12
C THR A 286 -0.15 -10.56 35.46
N SER A 287 -1.37 -10.16 35.84
CA SER A 287 -1.98 -8.92 35.35
C SER A 287 -1.18 -7.66 35.75
N SER A 288 -0.60 -7.69 36.95
CA SER A 288 0.26 -6.62 37.46
C SER A 288 1.06 -7.09 38.68
N PHE A 289 2.15 -6.40 38.98
CA PHE A 289 2.95 -6.67 40.18
C PHE A 289 3.51 -5.40 40.81
N ASN A 290 3.74 -5.44 42.12
CA ASN A 290 4.41 -4.36 42.83
C ASN A 290 5.91 -4.34 42.47
N ILE A 291 6.39 -3.18 42.00
CA ILE A 291 7.77 -3.03 41.51
C ILE A 291 8.78 -3.30 42.61
N GLN A 292 8.51 -2.85 43.84
CA GLN A 292 9.45 -2.95 44.96
C GLN A 292 9.42 -4.34 45.61
N THR A 293 8.23 -4.86 45.93
CA THR A 293 8.06 -6.11 46.70
C THR A 293 7.98 -7.36 45.83
N GLY A 294 7.62 -7.24 44.55
CA GLY A 294 7.33 -8.38 43.66
C GLY A 294 6.00 -9.08 43.95
N GLU A 295 5.16 -8.52 44.83
CA GLU A 295 3.82 -9.03 45.07
C GLU A 295 2.97 -8.92 43.78
N ALA A 296 2.49 -10.05 43.28
CA ALA A 296 1.83 -10.18 41.97
C ALA A 296 0.35 -10.56 42.10
N LYS A 297 -0.49 -10.04 41.19
CA LYS A 297 -1.93 -10.30 41.14
C LYS A 297 -2.25 -11.49 40.22
N TRP A 298 -2.34 -12.68 40.82
CA TRP A 298 -2.61 -13.94 40.12
C TRP A 298 -4.10 -14.35 40.12
N ASP A 299 -4.99 -13.47 40.56
CA ASP A 299 -6.45 -13.70 40.50
C ASP A 299 -6.96 -13.83 39.07
N MET A 300 -6.23 -13.28 38.10
CA MET A 300 -6.41 -13.46 36.67
C MET A 300 -5.04 -13.46 35.98
N LEU A 301 -4.86 -14.37 35.03
CA LEU A 301 -3.68 -14.36 34.17
C LEU A 301 -3.76 -13.18 33.20
N ASN A 302 -2.59 -12.68 32.79
CA ASN A 302 -2.53 -11.70 31.72
C ASN A 302 -2.97 -12.37 30.40
N ASP A 303 -4.10 -11.93 29.86
CA ASP A 303 -4.61 -12.31 28.54
C ASP A 303 -3.74 -11.75 27.40
N SER A 304 -3.12 -10.59 27.61
CA SER A 304 -2.16 -9.94 26.70
C SER A 304 -0.71 -10.43 26.86
N TRP A 305 -0.48 -11.58 27.50
CA TRP A 305 0.88 -12.12 27.77
C TRP A 305 1.75 -12.22 26.51
N GLY A 306 1.15 -12.58 25.38
CA GLY A 306 1.85 -12.69 24.10
C GLY A 306 2.29 -11.34 23.55
N TYR A 307 1.46 -10.29 23.67
CA TYR A 307 1.83 -8.93 23.25
C TYR A 307 3.00 -8.37 24.07
N VAL A 308 3.03 -8.66 25.37
CA VAL A 308 4.21 -8.33 26.19
C VAL A 308 5.46 -9.04 25.64
N TYR A 309 5.34 -10.33 25.30
CA TYR A 309 6.44 -11.11 24.72
C TYR A 309 6.82 -10.70 23.28
N ASP A 310 5.95 -10.00 22.54
CA ASP A 310 6.33 -9.39 21.26
C ASP A 310 7.48 -8.40 21.47
N ALA A 311 7.44 -7.57 22.52
CA ALA A 311 8.54 -6.66 22.87
C ALA A 311 9.85 -7.41 23.19
N PHE A 312 9.76 -8.51 23.95
CA PHE A 312 10.91 -9.38 24.24
C PHE A 312 11.53 -9.95 22.97
N MET A 313 10.69 -10.50 22.10
CA MET A 313 11.14 -11.13 20.87
C MET A 313 11.72 -10.09 19.90
N THR A 314 11.12 -8.90 19.81
CA THR A 314 11.64 -7.77 19.03
C THR A 314 13.04 -7.38 19.48
N VAL A 315 13.27 -7.14 20.78
CA VAL A 315 14.60 -6.85 21.32
C VAL A 315 15.57 -8.03 21.11
N ALA A 316 15.09 -9.27 21.28
CA ALA A 316 15.89 -10.47 21.02
C ALA A 316 16.36 -10.59 19.57
N MET A 317 15.57 -10.10 18.62
CA MET A 317 15.93 -10.10 17.20
C MET A 317 16.89 -8.95 16.86
N VAL A 318 16.65 -7.74 17.38
CA VAL A 318 17.48 -6.56 17.14
C VAL A 318 18.90 -6.72 17.70
N ASP A 319 19.00 -7.10 18.97
CA ASP A 319 20.28 -7.18 19.69
C ASP A 319 20.87 -8.62 19.74
N ASN A 320 20.19 -9.58 19.11
CA ASN A 320 20.50 -11.02 19.22
C ASN A 320 20.60 -11.52 20.68
N GLU A 321 19.70 -11.06 21.56
CA GLU A 321 19.70 -11.41 22.99
C GLU A 321 19.03 -12.78 23.24
N PRO A 322 19.81 -13.84 23.59
CA PRO A 322 19.27 -15.18 23.74
C PRO A 322 18.35 -15.36 24.95
N ARG A 323 18.51 -14.57 26.03
CA ARG A 323 17.69 -14.70 27.25
C ARG A 323 16.21 -14.44 26.96
N TYR A 324 15.92 -13.37 26.21
CA TYR A 324 14.56 -13.00 25.85
C TYR A 324 13.94 -14.00 24.87
N ARG A 325 14.73 -14.51 23.91
CA ARG A 325 14.28 -15.59 23.01
C ARG A 325 13.94 -16.89 23.78
N GLU A 326 14.71 -17.23 24.82
CA GLU A 326 14.42 -18.39 25.67
C GLU A 326 13.18 -18.18 26.54
N ALA A 327 12.99 -16.99 27.12
CA ALA A 327 11.79 -16.68 27.87
C ALA A 327 10.51 -16.85 27.03
N VAL A 328 10.53 -16.35 25.79
CA VAL A 328 9.43 -16.52 24.83
C VAL A 328 9.18 -18.00 24.51
N ARG A 329 10.24 -18.76 24.21
CA ARG A 329 10.14 -20.21 23.93
C ARG A 329 9.58 -20.99 25.11
N HIS A 330 9.98 -20.64 26.33
CA HIS A 330 9.52 -21.28 27.55
C HIS A 330 8.02 -21.04 27.78
N ALA A 331 7.54 -19.80 27.63
CA ALA A 331 6.13 -19.46 27.76
C ALA A 331 5.27 -20.20 26.72
N ILE A 332 5.63 -20.11 25.44
CA ILE A 332 4.93 -20.82 24.34
C ILE A 332 4.94 -22.34 24.58
N GLY A 333 6.07 -22.89 25.01
CA GLY A 333 6.21 -24.32 25.31
C GLY A 333 5.24 -24.79 26.39
N ASN A 334 4.82 -23.91 27.31
CA ASN A 334 3.98 -24.24 28.46
C ASN A 334 2.53 -23.75 28.36
N VAL A 335 2.16 -22.90 27.40
CA VAL A 335 0.80 -22.32 27.31
C VAL A 335 -0.31 -23.39 27.25
N HIS A 336 -0.02 -24.56 26.69
CA HIS A 336 -0.96 -25.69 26.64
C HIS A 336 -1.48 -26.15 28.02
N LYS A 337 -0.72 -25.92 29.10
CA LYS A 337 -1.15 -26.19 30.49
C LYS A 337 -2.30 -25.28 30.94
N TYR A 338 -2.52 -24.17 30.22
CA TYR A 338 -3.50 -23.13 30.51
C TYR A 338 -4.72 -23.24 29.60
N LEU A 339 -5.00 -24.43 29.04
CA LEU A 339 -6.23 -24.66 28.31
C LEU A 339 -7.43 -24.48 29.24
N GLY A 340 -8.39 -23.64 28.84
CA GLY A 340 -9.55 -23.30 29.66
C GLY A 340 -9.24 -22.38 30.84
N ALA A 341 -8.05 -21.76 30.86
CA ALA A 341 -7.76 -20.69 31.81
C ALA A 341 -8.78 -19.55 31.70
N ASN A 342 -9.04 -18.91 32.82
CA ASN A 342 -9.93 -17.76 32.89
C ASN A 342 -9.16 -16.49 32.50
N TRP A 343 -9.04 -16.25 31.19
CA TRP A 343 -8.35 -15.08 30.63
C TRP A 343 -9.08 -13.79 30.96
N GLU A 344 -10.41 -13.77 30.81
CA GLU A 344 -11.22 -12.60 31.13
C GLU A 344 -12.64 -12.94 31.57
N ARG A 345 -12.79 -13.60 32.72
CA ARG A 345 -14.11 -13.94 33.31
C ARG A 345 -15.06 -14.65 32.34
N GLY A 346 -14.50 -15.38 31.37
CA GLY A 346 -15.23 -16.07 30.31
C GLY A 346 -15.72 -15.19 29.16
N SER A 347 -15.24 -13.96 28.97
CA SER A 347 -15.43 -13.22 27.72
C SER A 347 -14.67 -13.91 26.57
N ALA A 348 -15.18 -13.79 25.34
CA ALA A 348 -14.46 -14.22 24.15
C ALA A 348 -13.18 -13.41 23.91
N ASP A 349 -13.16 -12.15 24.35
CA ASP A 349 -12.10 -11.17 24.09
C ASP A 349 -10.77 -11.56 24.76
N GLY A 350 -10.75 -11.87 26.06
CA GLY A 350 -9.54 -12.40 26.69
C GLY A 350 -8.99 -13.70 26.06
N TYR A 351 -9.83 -14.55 25.44
CA TYR A 351 -9.31 -15.69 24.65
C TYR A 351 -8.73 -15.23 23.32
N ALA A 352 -9.36 -14.25 22.67
CA ALA A 352 -8.86 -13.63 21.44
C ALA A 352 -7.44 -13.09 21.67
N ASP A 353 -7.24 -12.20 22.64
CA ASP A 353 -5.92 -11.61 22.91
C ASP A 353 -4.82 -12.64 23.19
N SER A 354 -5.14 -13.66 24.00
CA SER A 354 -4.19 -14.73 24.30
C SER A 354 -3.84 -15.57 23.08
N VAL A 355 -4.81 -15.84 22.19
CA VAL A 355 -4.57 -16.59 20.96
C VAL A 355 -3.78 -15.76 19.95
N GLU A 356 -4.10 -14.48 19.80
CA GLU A 356 -3.42 -13.58 18.88
C GLU A 356 -1.96 -13.39 19.26
N GLY A 357 -1.70 -13.09 20.54
CA GLY A 357 -0.34 -13.03 21.07
C GLY A 357 0.43 -14.35 20.89
N ALA A 358 -0.23 -15.51 21.05
CA ALA A 358 0.41 -16.80 20.75
C ALA A 358 0.74 -16.96 19.27
N LEU A 359 -0.18 -16.60 18.36
CA LEU A 359 0.01 -16.73 16.91
C LEU A 359 1.14 -15.84 16.39
N ASN A 360 1.28 -14.63 16.91
CA ASN A 360 2.39 -13.72 16.63
C ASN A 360 3.74 -14.37 16.90
N LEU A 361 3.87 -15.00 18.07
CA LEU A 361 5.11 -15.63 18.48
C LEU A 361 5.34 -16.99 17.78
N LEU A 362 4.27 -17.75 17.52
CA LEU A 362 4.33 -19.07 16.85
C LEU A 362 4.79 -19.00 15.40
N ALA A 363 4.57 -17.86 14.72
CA ALA A 363 5.14 -17.61 13.40
C ALA A 363 6.68 -17.60 13.39
N ARG A 364 7.30 -17.37 14.56
CA ARG A 364 8.77 -17.28 14.73
C ARG A 364 9.35 -18.44 15.54
N ILE A 365 8.63 -18.91 16.57
CA ILE A 365 9.03 -20.03 17.43
C ILE A 365 7.89 -21.06 17.42
N PRO A 366 7.87 -21.98 16.43
CA PRO A 366 6.81 -22.99 16.33
C PRO A 366 6.83 -23.96 17.51
N ALA A 367 5.67 -24.24 18.10
CA ALA A 367 5.49 -25.26 19.12
C ALA A 367 4.18 -26.03 18.89
N ALA A 368 4.27 -27.34 18.71
CA ALA A 368 3.11 -28.19 18.40
C ALA A 368 2.03 -28.14 19.50
N SER A 369 2.42 -28.17 20.77
CA SER A 369 1.50 -28.09 21.91
C SER A 369 0.76 -26.75 21.97
N ALA A 370 1.41 -25.65 21.58
CA ALA A 370 0.78 -24.35 21.53
C ALA A 370 -0.18 -24.21 20.34
N PHE A 371 0.12 -24.79 19.16
CA PHE A 371 -0.84 -24.86 18.07
C PHE A 371 -2.09 -25.66 18.44
N GLU A 372 -1.94 -26.77 19.17
CA GLU A 372 -3.08 -27.52 19.69
C GLU A 372 -3.88 -26.71 20.72
N TRP A 373 -3.20 -25.95 21.58
CA TRP A 373 -3.87 -25.03 22.52
C TRP A 373 -4.66 -23.93 21.79
N VAL A 374 -4.13 -23.36 20.70
CA VAL A 374 -4.85 -22.42 19.83
C VAL A 374 -6.11 -23.06 19.27
N ASP A 375 -6.02 -24.27 18.69
CA ASP A 375 -7.17 -24.96 18.11
C ASP A 375 -8.29 -25.19 19.14
N ASN A 376 -7.93 -25.59 20.36
CA ASN A 376 -8.90 -25.79 21.43
C ASN A 376 -9.47 -24.48 21.97
N SER A 377 -8.67 -23.41 22.03
CA SER A 377 -9.12 -22.09 22.48
C SER A 377 -10.06 -21.43 21.47
N MET A 378 -9.82 -21.58 20.17
CA MET A 378 -10.72 -21.08 19.12
C MET A 378 -12.11 -21.72 19.19
N ARG A 379 -12.21 -23.00 19.57
CA ARG A 379 -13.53 -23.65 19.77
C ARG A 379 -14.35 -22.97 20.87
N TYR A 380 -13.71 -22.42 21.90
CA TYR A 380 -14.40 -21.64 22.92
C TYR A 380 -14.98 -20.36 22.32
N ILE A 381 -14.19 -19.60 21.56
CA ILE A 381 -14.63 -18.39 20.86
C ILE A 381 -15.80 -18.71 19.92
N PHE A 382 -15.68 -19.74 19.08
CA PHE A 382 -16.75 -20.12 18.15
C PHE A 382 -18.03 -20.54 18.86
N SER A 383 -17.94 -21.18 20.02
CA SER A 383 -19.11 -21.61 20.81
C SER A 383 -19.96 -20.46 21.35
N LYS A 384 -19.41 -19.23 21.37
CA LYS A 384 -20.11 -18.01 21.80
C LYS A 384 -21.03 -17.44 20.72
N GLN A 385 -20.80 -17.78 19.45
CA GLN A 385 -21.58 -17.21 18.35
C GLN A 385 -23.03 -17.69 18.39
N ARG A 386 -23.95 -16.74 18.46
CA ARG A 386 -25.39 -16.97 18.45
C ARG A 386 -25.88 -17.27 17.03
N PRO A 387 -27.11 -17.81 16.86
CA PRO A 387 -27.68 -18.07 15.55
C PRO A 387 -27.82 -16.84 14.63
N ASP A 388 -27.89 -15.63 15.20
CA ASP A 388 -27.96 -14.37 14.45
C ASP A 388 -26.58 -13.79 14.07
N GLY A 389 -25.49 -14.52 14.37
CA GLY A 389 -24.13 -14.16 14.00
C GLY A 389 -23.39 -13.30 15.01
N ILE A 390 -24.10 -12.66 15.94
CA ILE A 390 -23.53 -11.90 17.07
C ILE A 390 -22.94 -12.87 18.10
N LEU A 391 -21.92 -12.46 18.86
CA LEU A 391 -21.36 -13.25 19.97
C LEU A 391 -21.90 -12.72 21.30
N GLU A 392 -21.27 -11.68 21.83
CA GLU A 392 -21.51 -11.14 23.17
C GLU A 392 -22.29 -9.82 23.13
N ALA A 393 -22.59 -9.31 21.93
CA ALA A 393 -23.41 -8.13 21.67
C ALA A 393 -22.79 -6.78 22.10
N TRP A 394 -21.46 -6.72 22.04
CA TRP A 394 -20.66 -5.51 22.22
C TRP A 394 -19.48 -5.51 21.22
N TYR A 395 -18.85 -4.36 21.03
CA TYR A 395 -17.80 -4.14 20.02
C TYR A 395 -16.68 -5.20 20.00
N GLY A 396 -16.31 -5.79 21.14
CA GLY A 396 -15.30 -6.86 21.24
C GLY A 396 -15.61 -8.14 20.44
N ASP A 397 -16.84 -8.30 19.92
CA ASP A 397 -17.14 -9.32 18.92
C ASP A 397 -16.19 -9.25 17.70
N GLY A 398 -15.69 -8.05 17.37
CA GLY A 398 -14.77 -7.87 16.24
C GLY A 398 -13.36 -8.37 16.50
N ASN A 399 -12.83 -8.26 17.73
CA ASN A 399 -11.56 -8.88 18.11
C ASN A 399 -11.62 -10.41 17.88
N SER A 400 -12.73 -11.05 18.25
CA SER A 400 -12.95 -12.47 17.94
C SER A 400 -12.92 -12.76 16.43
N ALA A 401 -13.40 -11.85 15.58
CA ALA A 401 -13.34 -11.98 14.13
C ALA A 401 -11.92 -11.77 13.58
N ARG A 402 -11.14 -10.84 14.14
CA ARG A 402 -9.71 -10.67 13.85
C ARG A 402 -8.94 -11.95 14.17
N THR A 403 -9.09 -12.47 15.39
CA THR A 403 -8.44 -13.72 15.83
C THR A 403 -8.80 -14.88 14.91
N ALA A 404 -10.07 -14.99 14.52
CA ALA A 404 -10.52 -16.02 13.59
C ALA A 404 -9.85 -15.91 12.21
N TRP A 405 -9.59 -14.69 11.71
CA TRP A 405 -8.82 -14.50 10.47
C TRP A 405 -7.33 -14.83 10.65
N MET A 406 -6.70 -14.46 11.76
CA MET A 406 -5.32 -14.89 12.07
C MET A 406 -5.21 -16.42 12.13
N TYR A 407 -6.20 -17.08 12.75
CA TYR A 407 -6.33 -18.53 12.78
C TYR A 407 -6.49 -19.12 11.37
N VAL A 408 -7.38 -18.57 10.54
CA VAL A 408 -7.53 -18.98 9.13
C VAL A 408 -6.19 -18.92 8.39
N LEU A 409 -5.48 -17.79 8.49
CA LEU A 409 -4.20 -17.60 7.80
C LEU A 409 -3.12 -18.55 8.31
N GLN A 410 -3.12 -18.90 9.60
CA GLN A 410 -2.27 -19.97 10.12
C GLN A 410 -2.61 -21.32 9.48
N LYS A 411 -3.89 -21.66 9.35
CA LYS A 411 -4.36 -22.93 8.79
C LYS A 411 -4.16 -23.04 7.29
N THR A 412 -4.15 -21.93 6.57
CA THR A 412 -3.91 -21.86 5.14
C THR A 412 -2.50 -21.44 4.78
N GLN A 413 -1.63 -21.24 5.78
CA GLN A 413 -0.25 -20.74 5.60
C GLN A 413 -0.21 -19.44 4.78
N GLY A 414 -1.16 -18.53 5.01
CA GLY A 414 -1.26 -17.23 4.33
C GLY A 414 -2.03 -17.27 3.00
N VAL A 415 -2.45 -18.44 2.52
CA VAL A 415 -3.22 -18.55 1.26
C VAL A 415 -4.70 -18.25 1.51
N THR A 416 -5.32 -17.44 0.64
CA THR A 416 -6.77 -17.18 0.67
C THR A 416 -7.42 -17.57 -0.65
N ALA A 417 -8.74 -17.81 -0.66
CA ALA A 417 -9.51 -18.12 -1.86
C ALA A 417 -10.61 -17.09 -2.07
N ALA A 418 -10.80 -16.65 -3.31
CA ALA A 418 -11.81 -15.66 -3.64
C ALA A 418 -12.44 -15.90 -5.04
N PRO A 419 -13.75 -15.69 -5.22
CA PRO A 419 -14.71 -15.32 -4.16
C PRO A 419 -14.96 -16.50 -3.23
N TRP A 420 -15.05 -16.22 -1.92
CA TRP A 420 -15.36 -17.27 -0.96
C TRP A 420 -16.84 -17.67 -1.03
N ARG A 421 -17.10 -18.96 -0.87
CA ARG A 421 -18.44 -19.53 -0.74
C ARG A 421 -18.44 -20.57 0.36
N ASP A 422 -19.57 -20.77 1.03
CA ASP A 422 -19.67 -21.65 2.20
C ASP A 422 -19.34 -23.12 1.89
N ASP A 423 -19.40 -23.53 0.62
CA ASP A 423 -19.01 -24.88 0.17
C ASP A 423 -17.52 -25.04 -0.18
N VAL A 424 -16.75 -23.94 -0.21
CA VAL A 424 -15.31 -23.98 -0.45
C VAL A 424 -14.58 -24.35 0.83
N LYS A 425 -13.61 -25.25 0.72
CA LYS A 425 -12.73 -25.68 1.82
C LYS A 425 -11.29 -25.49 1.38
N LEU A 426 -10.50 -24.78 2.18
CA LEU A 426 -9.10 -24.46 1.88
C LEU A 426 -8.24 -24.71 3.12
N GLY A 427 -7.18 -25.49 2.98
CA GLY A 427 -6.18 -25.69 4.02
C GLY A 427 -4.79 -25.88 3.42
N ALA A 428 -3.76 -25.59 4.21
CA ALA A 428 -2.39 -25.78 3.75
C ALA A 428 -1.44 -26.26 4.85
N ALA A 429 -0.35 -26.88 4.43
CA ALA A 429 0.75 -27.28 5.29
C ALA A 429 2.09 -26.92 4.64
N LEU A 430 3.08 -26.63 5.48
CA LEU A 430 4.47 -26.51 5.05
C LEU A 430 5.20 -27.82 5.28
N ALA A 431 5.92 -28.29 4.26
CA ALA A 431 6.86 -29.39 4.36
C ALA A 431 8.07 -29.08 3.46
N ASP A 432 9.27 -29.19 4.02
CA ASP A 432 10.54 -28.96 3.31
C ASP A 432 10.62 -27.62 2.54
N GLY A 433 10.03 -26.56 3.10
CA GLY A 433 9.99 -25.22 2.49
C GLY A 433 8.98 -25.06 1.34
N ALA A 434 8.17 -26.09 1.06
CA ALA A 434 7.11 -26.07 0.07
C ALA A 434 5.72 -25.94 0.72
N ALA A 435 4.86 -25.11 0.12
CA ALA A 435 3.46 -25.01 0.51
C ALA A 435 2.63 -26.08 -0.20
N HIS A 436 1.96 -26.90 0.60
CA HIS A 436 1.02 -27.93 0.17
C HIS A 436 -0.40 -27.40 0.39
N VAL A 437 -1.03 -26.91 -0.67
CA VAL A 437 -2.35 -26.30 -0.64
C VAL A 437 -3.39 -27.30 -1.10
N TRP A 438 -4.38 -27.53 -0.25
CA TRP A 438 -5.52 -28.39 -0.52
C TRP A 438 -6.77 -27.52 -0.64
N ILE A 439 -7.51 -27.66 -1.73
CA ILE A 439 -8.78 -26.96 -1.93
C ILE A 439 -9.83 -27.88 -2.53
N SER A 440 -11.07 -27.77 -2.06
CA SER A 440 -12.24 -28.41 -2.66
C SER A 440 -13.47 -27.52 -2.62
N SER A 441 -14.47 -27.87 -3.42
CA SER A 441 -15.76 -27.18 -3.49
C SER A 441 -16.86 -28.18 -3.80
N GLU A 442 -18.02 -28.08 -3.13
CA GLU A 442 -19.15 -29.00 -3.38
C GLU A 442 -19.79 -28.75 -4.74
N TRP A 443 -19.91 -27.48 -5.15
CA TRP A 443 -20.36 -27.12 -6.49
C TRP A 443 -19.21 -26.59 -7.34
N ALA A 444 -19.47 -26.43 -8.65
CA ALA A 444 -18.51 -25.80 -9.53
C ALA A 444 -18.13 -24.40 -9.00
N TRP A 445 -16.84 -24.12 -8.99
CA TRP A 445 -16.26 -22.88 -8.48
C TRP A 445 -15.23 -22.35 -9.47
N ASN A 446 -15.27 -21.04 -9.71
CA ASN A 446 -14.35 -20.34 -10.59
C ASN A 446 -13.87 -19.08 -9.87
N GLY A 447 -12.59 -19.03 -9.56
CA GLY A 447 -12.01 -17.96 -8.77
C GLY A 447 -10.49 -17.98 -8.83
N HIS A 448 -9.86 -17.47 -7.78
CA HIS A 448 -8.42 -17.44 -7.64
C HIS A 448 -8.00 -17.75 -6.20
N LEU A 449 -6.83 -18.36 -6.07
CA LEU A 449 -6.07 -18.40 -4.83
C LEU A 449 -5.20 -17.14 -4.77
N ARG A 450 -5.03 -16.56 -3.59
CA ARG A 450 -4.10 -15.46 -3.32
C ARG A 450 -3.08 -15.94 -2.32
N PHE A 451 -1.83 -16.05 -2.75
CA PHE A 451 -0.71 -16.32 -1.86
C PHE A 451 -0.25 -15.00 -1.23
N ASP A 452 0.06 -15.02 0.06
CA ASP A 452 0.58 -13.85 0.76
C ASP A 452 1.94 -13.44 0.20
N ILE A 453 2.33 -12.19 0.40
CA ILE A 453 3.61 -11.62 0.00
C ILE A 453 4.41 -11.25 1.24
N PRO A 454 5.73 -11.01 1.15
CA PRO A 454 6.49 -10.46 2.27
C PRO A 454 6.08 -8.99 2.50
N ARG A 455 4.92 -8.78 3.13
CA ARG A 455 4.25 -7.50 3.38
C ARG A 455 5.13 -6.54 4.16
N HIS A 456 5.82 -7.02 5.20
CA HIS A 456 6.76 -6.23 6.00
C HIS A 456 7.79 -5.51 5.11
N ARG A 457 8.30 -6.18 4.07
CA ARG A 457 9.30 -5.62 3.16
C ARG A 457 8.66 -4.80 2.04
N LEU A 458 7.62 -5.35 1.40
CA LEU A 458 7.08 -4.80 0.16
C LEU A 458 6.05 -3.69 0.38
N LEU A 459 5.19 -3.84 1.38
CA LEU A 459 4.14 -2.86 1.69
C LEU A 459 4.57 -1.92 2.80
N HIS A 460 5.34 -2.40 3.77
CA HIS A 460 5.66 -1.63 4.98
C HIS A 460 7.09 -1.13 5.02
N HIS A 461 7.98 -1.59 4.15
CA HIS A 461 9.39 -1.17 4.10
C HIS A 461 10.16 -1.33 5.43
N MET A 462 9.75 -2.28 6.27
CA MET A 462 10.41 -2.60 7.52
C MET A 462 11.74 -3.34 7.27
N PRO A 463 12.76 -3.14 8.12
CA PRO A 463 14.07 -3.80 7.96
C PRO A 463 14.05 -5.30 8.26
N MET A 464 13.01 -5.79 8.95
CA MET A 464 12.84 -7.17 9.41
C MET A 464 11.39 -7.36 9.88
N ASP A 465 10.87 -8.59 9.83
CA ASP A 465 9.54 -8.93 10.33
C ASP A 465 9.53 -9.24 11.84
N TYR A 466 9.66 -8.21 12.67
CA TYR A 466 9.56 -8.33 14.13
C TYR A 466 8.09 -8.48 14.58
N PRO A 467 7.82 -9.21 15.67
CA PRO A 467 6.46 -9.33 16.17
C PRO A 467 5.98 -8.03 16.82
N ARG A 468 4.69 -7.74 16.65
CA ARG A 468 4.03 -6.52 17.06
C ARG A 468 2.53 -6.78 17.23
N ILE A 469 1.88 -6.05 18.13
CA ILE A 469 0.44 -6.13 18.35
C ILE A 469 -0.33 -5.72 17.08
N ASN A 470 -1.54 -6.26 16.93
CA ASN A 470 -2.43 -6.02 15.79
C ASN A 470 -1.83 -6.34 14.40
N GLN A 471 -0.79 -7.19 14.33
CA GLN A 471 -0.28 -7.69 13.06
C GLN A 471 -1.05 -8.92 12.57
N PHE A 472 -1.03 -9.14 11.26
CA PHE A 472 -1.33 -10.44 10.67
C PHE A 472 -0.02 -11.13 10.29
N PRO A 473 0.41 -12.20 10.99
CA PRO A 473 1.69 -12.85 10.73
C PRO A 473 1.83 -13.36 9.30
N GLU A 474 3.04 -13.26 8.75
CA GLU A 474 3.43 -13.85 7.48
C GLU A 474 3.81 -15.33 7.70
N TRP A 475 3.11 -16.26 7.02
CA TRP A 475 3.37 -17.70 7.14
C TRP A 475 4.18 -18.23 5.95
N PHE A 476 3.53 -18.44 4.81
CA PHE A 476 4.19 -18.71 3.54
C PHE A 476 3.96 -17.53 2.61
N THR A 477 5.05 -16.93 2.15
CA THR A 477 5.00 -15.77 1.26
C THR A 477 5.66 -16.06 -0.08
N VAL A 478 5.08 -15.47 -1.13
CA VAL A 478 5.64 -15.48 -2.48
C VAL A 478 6.22 -14.11 -2.79
N ASP A 479 7.50 -14.06 -3.15
CA ASP A 479 8.19 -12.85 -3.57
C ASP A 479 7.83 -12.58 -5.05
N PRO A 480 7.20 -11.44 -5.38
CA PRO A 480 6.83 -11.10 -6.74
C PRO A 480 7.97 -11.20 -7.76
N ALA A 481 9.21 -10.97 -7.32
CA ALA A 481 10.40 -10.99 -8.16
C ALA A 481 11.00 -12.40 -8.37
N ARG A 482 10.49 -13.43 -7.68
CA ARG A 482 10.99 -14.82 -7.77
C ARG A 482 10.08 -15.70 -8.61
N THR A 483 10.63 -16.83 -9.03
CA THR A 483 9.91 -17.92 -9.70
C THR A 483 9.72 -19.10 -8.76
N TYR A 484 8.62 -19.80 -8.97
CA TYR A 484 8.16 -20.92 -8.15
C TYR A 484 7.77 -22.07 -9.06
N LEU A 485 8.16 -23.28 -8.67
CA LEU A 485 7.67 -24.49 -9.31
C LEU A 485 6.31 -24.84 -8.69
N VAL A 486 5.27 -24.83 -9.51
CA VAL A 486 3.88 -25.10 -9.11
C VAL A 486 3.45 -26.43 -9.72
N SER A 487 3.15 -27.40 -8.87
CA SER A 487 2.68 -28.72 -9.29
C SER A 487 1.22 -28.91 -8.86
N ARG A 488 0.38 -29.36 -9.79
CA ARG A 488 -1.04 -29.64 -9.55
C ARG A 488 -1.37 -31.08 -9.93
N ASP A 489 -2.35 -31.68 -9.24
CA ASP A 489 -2.85 -33.01 -9.57
C ASP A 489 -3.10 -33.21 -11.08
N GLY A 490 -2.44 -34.21 -11.66
CA GLY A 490 -2.61 -34.62 -13.05
C GLY A 490 -2.05 -33.64 -14.10
N ALA A 491 -1.36 -32.57 -13.69
CA ALA A 491 -0.72 -31.60 -14.58
C ALA A 491 0.81 -31.64 -14.44
N PRO A 492 1.57 -31.37 -15.54
CA PRO A 492 3.02 -31.20 -15.42
C PRO A 492 3.33 -29.98 -14.53
N PRO A 493 4.43 -30.01 -13.75
CA PRO A 493 4.88 -28.84 -13.01
C PRO A 493 5.12 -27.64 -13.93
N GLU A 494 4.73 -26.46 -13.48
CA GLU A 494 4.87 -25.20 -14.21
C GLU A 494 5.72 -24.22 -13.40
N THR A 495 6.57 -23.46 -14.08
CA THR A 495 7.29 -22.35 -13.45
C THR A 495 6.43 -21.09 -13.51
N ILE A 496 6.00 -20.60 -12.35
CA ILE A 496 5.11 -19.44 -12.20
C ILE A 496 5.84 -18.35 -11.41
N SER A 497 5.70 -17.09 -11.80
CA SER A 497 6.26 -15.97 -11.02
C SER A 497 5.48 -15.77 -9.71
N GLY A 498 6.14 -15.27 -8.68
CA GLY A 498 5.48 -14.90 -7.43
C GLY A 498 4.35 -13.88 -7.66
N GLU A 499 4.53 -12.96 -8.62
CA GLU A 499 3.48 -11.98 -8.98
C GLU A 499 2.23 -12.68 -9.52
N ALA A 500 2.37 -13.70 -10.36
CA ALA A 500 1.23 -14.48 -10.84
C ALA A 500 0.57 -15.31 -9.72
N LEU A 501 1.35 -15.75 -8.72
CA LEU A 501 0.82 -16.46 -7.54
C LEU A 501 -0.01 -15.55 -6.61
N ARG A 502 0.16 -14.23 -6.63
CA ARG A 502 -0.72 -13.31 -5.86
C ARG A 502 -2.18 -13.42 -6.27
N ARG A 503 -2.46 -13.87 -7.50
CA ARG A 503 -3.80 -14.10 -8.01
C ARG A 503 -3.82 -15.31 -8.95
N TYR A 504 -3.55 -16.48 -8.40
CA TYR A 504 -3.49 -17.73 -9.14
C TYR A 504 -4.90 -18.21 -9.54
N PRO A 505 -5.26 -18.22 -10.83
CA PRO A 505 -6.60 -18.61 -11.27
C PRO A 505 -6.84 -20.11 -11.09
N LEU A 506 -8.02 -20.48 -10.60
CA LEU A 506 -8.39 -21.87 -10.39
C LEU A 506 -9.87 -22.11 -10.65
N GLN A 507 -10.15 -23.19 -11.37
CA GLN A 507 -11.49 -23.70 -11.62
C GLN A 507 -11.63 -25.10 -11.03
N LEU A 508 -12.73 -25.32 -10.32
CA LEU A 508 -13.10 -26.59 -9.71
C LEU A 508 -14.43 -27.03 -10.30
N ALA A 509 -14.51 -28.28 -10.72
CA ALA A 509 -15.78 -28.96 -10.95
C ALA A 509 -16.48 -29.26 -9.62
N ALA A 510 -17.79 -29.55 -9.67
CA ALA A 510 -18.54 -29.94 -8.48
C ALA A 510 -17.94 -31.19 -7.82
N GLY A 511 -17.68 -31.10 -6.51
CA GLY A 511 -17.05 -32.17 -5.72
C GLY A 511 -15.56 -32.38 -6.01
N GLN A 512 -14.92 -31.52 -6.81
CA GLN A 512 -13.52 -31.67 -7.14
C GLN A 512 -12.62 -31.20 -5.99
N THR A 513 -11.62 -32.01 -5.68
CA THR A 513 -10.48 -31.64 -4.86
C THR A 513 -9.26 -31.41 -5.75
N VAL A 514 -8.50 -30.37 -5.45
CA VAL A 514 -7.24 -30.05 -6.12
C VAL A 514 -6.14 -29.87 -5.06
N ARG A 515 -5.01 -30.53 -5.29
CA ARG A 515 -3.77 -30.36 -4.53
C ARG A 515 -2.78 -29.55 -5.35
N ILE A 516 -2.18 -28.54 -4.72
CA ILE A 516 -1.19 -27.66 -5.33
C ILE A 516 0.05 -27.63 -4.43
N VAL A 517 1.21 -27.95 -5.00
CA VAL A 517 2.50 -27.76 -4.33
C VAL A 517 3.18 -26.54 -4.92
N VAL A 518 3.58 -25.60 -4.08
CA VAL A 518 4.35 -24.42 -4.47
C VAL A 518 5.72 -24.50 -3.83
N VAL A 519 6.75 -24.62 -4.66
CA VAL A 519 8.15 -24.74 -4.23
C VAL A 519 8.92 -23.52 -4.73
N PRO A 520 9.66 -22.80 -3.87
CA PRO A 520 10.62 -21.81 -4.33
C PRO A 520 11.67 -22.49 -5.21
N GLU A 521 11.95 -21.94 -6.39
CA GLU A 521 12.98 -22.51 -7.26
C GLU A 521 14.37 -22.36 -6.60
N GLN A 522 15.00 -23.47 -6.19
CA GLN A 522 16.37 -23.45 -5.71
C GLN A 522 17.32 -23.31 -6.90
N LYS A 523 18.00 -22.17 -7.02
CA LYS A 523 19.21 -22.10 -7.86
C LYS A 523 20.34 -22.77 -7.10
N GLU A 524 20.91 -23.84 -7.66
CA GLU A 524 22.15 -24.44 -7.17
C GLU A 524 23.24 -23.37 -7.03
N ASP A 525 23.84 -23.36 -5.85
CA ASP A 525 24.93 -22.49 -5.45
C ASP A 525 26.15 -22.72 -6.35
N ARG A 526 26.42 -21.81 -7.28
CA ARG A 526 27.77 -21.56 -7.79
C ARG A 526 28.27 -20.29 -7.12
N SER A 527 29.14 -20.51 -6.14
CA SER A 527 29.99 -19.51 -5.51
C SER A 527 30.72 -18.64 -6.54
N GLU A 528 30.14 -17.48 -6.81
CA GLU A 528 30.81 -16.20 -6.67
C GLU A 528 29.71 -15.21 -6.34
N MET A 529 29.71 -14.78 -5.08
CA MET A 529 28.88 -13.69 -4.58
C MET A 529 29.30 -12.42 -5.31
N THR A 530 28.81 -12.22 -6.52
CA THR A 530 28.42 -10.89 -6.95
C THR A 530 27.03 -10.71 -6.39
N THR A 531 26.94 -9.85 -5.39
CA THR A 531 25.72 -9.15 -5.02
C THR A 531 24.85 -8.99 -6.27
N VAL A 532 23.71 -9.68 -6.34
CA VAL A 532 22.61 -9.10 -7.11
C VAL A 532 22.27 -7.89 -6.29
N ASP A 533 22.90 -6.76 -6.61
CA ASP A 533 22.41 -5.45 -6.25
C ASP A 533 20.92 -5.52 -6.57
N GLU A 534 20.07 -5.53 -5.54
CA GLU A 534 18.75 -4.94 -5.66
C GLU A 534 19.03 -3.54 -6.21
N LYS A 535 19.01 -3.40 -7.54
CA LYS A 535 19.26 -2.10 -8.15
C LYS A 535 18.19 -1.20 -7.55
N PRO A 536 18.58 -0.16 -6.79
CA PRO A 536 17.60 0.63 -6.09
C PRO A 536 16.60 1.14 -7.13
N LEU A 537 15.31 0.93 -6.90
CA LEU A 537 14.32 1.51 -7.80
C LEU A 537 14.36 3.02 -7.65
N ARG A 538 14.12 3.72 -8.75
CA ARG A 538 14.05 5.19 -8.77
C ARG A 538 15.34 5.85 -8.25
N THR A 539 16.51 5.32 -8.60
CA THR A 539 17.84 5.81 -8.19
C THR A 539 18.06 7.30 -8.46
N MET A 540 17.40 7.85 -9.47
CA MET A 540 17.52 9.24 -9.87
C MET A 540 16.33 10.08 -9.41
N ARG A 541 15.63 9.70 -8.33
CA ARG A 541 14.57 10.52 -7.72
C ARG A 541 14.99 11.97 -7.51
N TYR A 542 14.10 12.91 -7.82
CA TYR A 542 14.34 14.30 -7.43
C TYR A 542 14.17 14.50 -5.92
N THR A 543 15.12 15.21 -5.32
CA THR A 543 15.12 15.64 -3.92
C THR A 543 15.59 17.09 -3.86
N ARG A 544 15.22 17.82 -2.81
CA ARG A 544 15.58 19.23 -2.64
C ARG A 544 17.07 19.48 -2.82
N ARG A 545 17.43 20.50 -3.61
CA ARG A 545 18.81 20.87 -3.93
C ARG A 545 18.90 22.32 -4.43
N THR A 546 20.12 22.83 -4.66
CA THR A 546 20.30 24.17 -5.24
C THR A 546 19.87 24.18 -6.72
N ALA A 547 19.61 25.37 -7.27
CA ALA A 547 19.23 25.54 -8.68
C ALA A 547 20.27 24.93 -9.64
N GLU A 548 21.57 25.09 -9.36
CA GLU A 548 22.65 24.53 -10.18
C GLU A 548 22.66 23.00 -10.14
N ALA A 549 22.45 22.42 -8.94
CA ALA A 549 22.37 20.97 -8.76
C ALA A 549 21.08 20.37 -9.35
N ALA A 550 19.99 21.13 -9.34
CA ALA A 550 18.75 20.78 -10.04
C ALA A 550 18.98 20.73 -11.55
N ALA A 551 19.60 21.75 -12.12
CA ALA A 551 19.96 21.78 -13.53
C ALA A 551 20.93 20.64 -13.93
N ALA A 552 21.88 20.30 -13.05
CA ALA A 552 22.77 19.16 -13.26
C ALA A 552 22.00 17.83 -13.29
N TRP A 553 21.17 17.59 -12.29
CA TRP A 553 20.32 16.40 -12.25
C TRP A 553 19.41 16.28 -13.48
N GLN A 554 18.80 17.38 -13.90
CA GLN A 554 17.95 17.36 -15.10
C GLN A 554 18.75 16.99 -16.37
N ARG A 555 20.04 17.36 -16.47
CA ARG A 555 20.90 16.92 -17.58
C ARG A 555 21.20 15.44 -17.50
N ASP A 556 21.57 14.96 -16.32
CA ASP A 556 21.95 13.56 -16.10
C ASP A 556 20.77 12.61 -16.34
N VAL A 557 19.60 12.95 -15.81
CA VAL A 557 18.38 12.15 -16.02
C VAL A 557 17.95 12.18 -17.49
N ARG A 558 17.98 13.33 -18.19
CA ARG A 558 17.67 13.34 -19.63
C ARG A 558 18.66 12.50 -20.43
N ALA A 559 19.95 12.52 -20.10
CA ALA A 559 20.94 11.69 -20.77
C ALA A 559 20.65 10.20 -20.56
N GLN A 560 20.36 9.79 -19.33
CA GLN A 560 20.00 8.42 -18.98
C GLN A 560 18.72 7.97 -19.71
N LEU A 561 17.68 8.80 -19.68
CA LEU A 561 16.40 8.48 -20.35
C LEU A 561 16.54 8.46 -21.87
N ALA A 562 17.35 9.33 -22.48
CA ALA A 562 17.61 9.31 -23.92
C ALA A 562 18.29 8.00 -24.37
N ALA A 563 19.21 7.47 -23.56
CA ALA A 563 19.85 6.18 -23.79
C ALA A 563 18.84 5.02 -23.63
N LEU A 564 18.03 5.02 -22.56
CA LEU A 564 17.01 3.99 -22.33
C LEU A 564 15.95 3.95 -23.43
N LEU A 565 15.50 5.13 -23.88
CA LEU A 565 14.55 5.28 -24.99
C LEU A 565 15.19 4.98 -26.34
N LYS A 566 16.52 4.88 -26.41
CA LYS A 566 17.30 4.70 -27.63
C LYS A 566 17.02 5.80 -28.65
N ILE A 567 17.05 7.06 -28.21
CA ILE A 567 16.90 8.25 -29.07
C ILE A 567 18.16 9.11 -29.11
N ASP A 568 19.15 8.83 -28.27
CA ASP A 568 20.45 9.47 -28.19
C ASP A 568 21.16 9.58 -29.56
N THR A 569 21.17 8.48 -30.32
CA THR A 569 21.76 8.46 -31.67
C THR A 569 20.99 9.32 -32.67
N LEU A 570 19.65 9.34 -32.59
CA LEU A 570 18.82 10.18 -33.45
C LEU A 570 19.01 11.67 -33.13
N VAL A 571 19.12 12.02 -31.85
CA VAL A 571 19.42 13.39 -31.41
C VAL A 571 20.79 13.83 -31.95
N ALA A 572 21.81 12.97 -31.85
CA ALA A 572 23.16 13.28 -32.34
C ALA A 572 23.21 13.45 -33.87
N GLU A 573 22.46 12.65 -34.62
CA GLU A 573 22.45 12.66 -36.08
C GLU A 573 21.34 13.50 -36.69
N LYS A 574 20.55 14.22 -35.87
CA LYS A 574 19.34 14.96 -36.28
C LYS A 574 19.55 15.87 -37.48
N ALA A 575 20.71 16.53 -37.57
CA ALA A 575 21.06 17.43 -38.67
C ALA A 575 21.12 16.71 -40.03
N ASN A 576 21.34 15.40 -40.04
CA ASN A 576 21.40 14.55 -41.22
C ASN A 576 20.02 13.96 -41.60
N ILE A 577 18.95 14.33 -40.87
CA ILE A 577 17.58 13.86 -41.10
C ILE A 577 16.72 15.07 -41.51
N PRO A 578 16.81 15.56 -42.77
CA PRO A 578 15.99 16.68 -43.22
C PRO A 578 14.51 16.31 -43.16
N LEU A 579 13.63 17.26 -42.82
CA LEU A 579 12.19 17.00 -42.69
C LEU A 579 11.53 16.53 -44.00
N ASP A 580 12.02 17.00 -45.15
CA ASP A 580 11.48 16.69 -46.48
C ASP A 580 9.94 16.67 -46.51
N PRO A 581 9.25 17.79 -46.19
CA PRO A 581 7.79 17.79 -46.07
C PRO A 581 7.14 17.56 -47.44
N GLN A 582 6.26 16.56 -47.51
CA GLN A 582 5.50 16.24 -48.72
C GLN A 582 4.02 16.47 -48.47
N MET A 583 3.49 17.55 -49.05
CA MET A 583 2.09 17.94 -48.92
C MET A 583 1.18 16.94 -49.64
N GLU A 584 0.22 16.37 -48.92
CA GLU A 584 -0.78 15.45 -49.47
C GLU A 584 -2.10 16.20 -49.75
N LYS A 585 -2.53 17.04 -48.82
CA LYS A 585 -3.79 17.80 -48.92
C LYS A 585 -3.66 19.14 -48.21
N SER A 586 -4.24 20.19 -48.78
CA SER A 586 -4.44 21.46 -48.08
C SER A 586 -5.83 22.01 -48.36
N GLU A 587 -6.49 22.52 -47.32
CA GLU A 587 -7.82 23.09 -47.38
C GLU A 587 -7.95 24.30 -46.45
N ALA A 588 -8.67 25.33 -46.89
CA ALA A 588 -9.05 26.44 -46.01
C ALA A 588 -10.24 26.01 -45.14
N ARG A 589 -10.11 26.20 -43.83
CA ARG A 589 -11.19 26.03 -42.84
C ARG A 589 -11.44 27.35 -42.13
N ASP A 590 -12.49 27.38 -41.30
CA ASP A 590 -12.87 28.58 -40.58
C ASP A 590 -11.75 29.07 -39.65
N GLY A 591 -11.10 30.18 -40.04
CA GLY A 591 -10.03 30.83 -39.28
C GLY A 591 -8.61 30.27 -39.48
N TYR A 592 -8.40 29.18 -40.24
CA TYR A 592 -7.08 28.58 -40.42
C TYR A 592 -6.96 27.71 -41.70
N SER A 593 -5.73 27.47 -42.15
CA SER A 593 -5.43 26.48 -43.20
C SER A 593 -5.13 25.12 -42.58
N TRP A 594 -5.79 24.07 -43.05
CA TRP A 594 -5.53 22.68 -42.68
C TRP A 594 -4.62 22.03 -43.72
N ARG A 595 -3.60 21.29 -43.27
CA ARG A 595 -2.59 20.66 -44.12
C ARG A 595 -2.37 19.23 -43.64
N GLU A 596 -2.54 18.26 -44.54
CA GLU A 596 -2.10 16.88 -44.33
C GLU A 596 -0.85 16.66 -45.17
N LEU A 597 0.18 16.16 -44.52
CA LEU A 597 1.49 15.97 -45.14
C LEU A 597 2.24 14.83 -44.45
N SER A 598 3.29 14.34 -45.11
CA SER A 598 4.26 13.47 -44.46
C SER A 598 5.60 14.20 -44.28
N ILE A 599 6.33 13.84 -43.22
CA ILE A 599 7.70 14.29 -42.95
C ILE A 599 8.59 13.09 -42.67
N ALA A 600 9.88 13.19 -42.99
CA ALA A 600 10.86 12.20 -42.58
C ALA A 600 11.09 12.26 -41.07
N SER A 601 10.82 11.14 -40.40
CA SER A 601 11.07 10.98 -38.96
C SER A 601 12.48 10.47 -38.73
N THR A 602 12.86 9.40 -39.43
CA THR A 602 14.22 8.82 -39.42
C THR A 602 14.72 8.68 -40.87
N PRO A 603 15.98 8.29 -41.12
CA PRO A 603 16.45 8.01 -42.48
C PRO A 603 15.66 6.92 -43.21
N ARG A 604 14.94 6.05 -42.48
CA ARG A 604 14.20 4.90 -43.03
C ARG A 604 12.68 5.07 -42.99
N GLN A 605 12.17 6.02 -42.22
CA GLN A 605 10.73 6.14 -41.93
C GLN A 605 10.20 7.56 -42.13
N ARG A 606 8.97 7.64 -42.66
CA ARG A 606 8.18 8.86 -42.74
C ARG A 606 6.95 8.73 -41.86
N ILE A 607 6.55 9.83 -41.24
CA ILE A 607 5.30 9.92 -40.48
C ILE A 607 4.35 10.90 -41.15
N ARG A 608 3.05 10.64 -41.01
CA ARG A 608 2.00 11.54 -41.47
C ARG A 608 1.54 12.44 -40.32
N ILE A 609 1.41 13.72 -40.64
CA ILE A 609 0.97 14.75 -39.70
C ILE A 609 -0.18 15.56 -40.28
N VAL A 610 -1.03 16.07 -39.38
CA VAL A 610 -1.91 17.20 -39.66
C VAL A 610 -1.28 18.44 -39.05
N ALA A 611 -1.11 19.49 -39.84
CA ALA A 611 -0.71 20.79 -39.37
C ALA A 611 -1.75 21.86 -39.74
N THR A 612 -1.98 22.80 -38.82
CA THR A 612 -2.79 23.98 -39.11
C THR A 612 -1.96 25.25 -38.98
N VAL A 613 -2.23 26.23 -39.86
CA VAL A 613 -1.66 27.58 -39.77
C VAL A 613 -2.81 28.57 -39.74
N PRO A 614 -2.93 29.40 -38.68
CA PRO A 614 -4.05 30.31 -38.51
C PRO A 614 -4.05 31.41 -39.57
N GLY A 615 -5.23 31.87 -39.98
CA GLY A 615 -5.37 32.89 -41.03
C GLY A 615 -4.81 34.26 -40.64
N ASN A 616 -4.66 34.51 -39.34
CA ASN A 616 -4.02 35.70 -38.76
C ASN A 616 -2.57 35.46 -38.32
N ALA A 617 -1.91 34.40 -38.81
CA ALA A 617 -0.52 34.11 -38.49
C ALA A 617 0.39 35.29 -38.82
N VAL A 618 1.30 35.59 -37.90
CA VAL A 618 2.30 36.65 -38.06
C VAL A 618 3.69 36.00 -38.18
N PRO A 619 4.47 36.31 -39.23
CA PRO A 619 5.84 35.84 -39.40
C PRO A 619 6.69 35.95 -38.12
N GLY A 620 7.25 34.83 -37.68
CA GLY A 620 8.11 34.71 -36.51
C GLY A 620 7.47 35.03 -35.15
N LYS A 621 6.14 35.12 -35.06
CA LYS A 621 5.42 35.52 -33.82
C LYS A 621 4.27 34.61 -33.43
N THR A 622 3.96 33.61 -34.25
CA THR A 622 2.79 32.76 -34.06
C THR A 622 3.15 31.59 -33.14
N PRO A 623 2.48 31.42 -31.99
CA PRO A 623 2.75 30.30 -31.10
C PRO A 623 2.34 28.98 -31.74
N ALA A 624 2.96 27.88 -31.34
CA ALA A 624 2.67 26.54 -31.87
C ALA A 624 2.39 25.53 -30.75
N VAL A 625 1.52 24.56 -31.01
CA VAL A 625 1.20 23.48 -30.06
C VAL A 625 1.22 22.12 -30.76
N VAL A 626 2.04 21.20 -30.26
CA VAL A 626 1.96 19.79 -30.64
C VAL A 626 0.79 19.13 -29.90
N CYS A 627 -0.21 18.67 -30.64
CA CYS A 627 -1.47 18.15 -30.13
C CYS A 627 -1.48 16.61 -30.24
N ILE A 628 -1.61 15.92 -29.11
CA ILE A 628 -1.28 14.49 -29.02
C ILE A 628 -2.52 13.67 -28.63
N HIS A 629 -2.84 12.66 -29.45
CA HIS A 629 -3.94 11.73 -29.18
C HIS A 629 -3.51 10.55 -28.29
N GLY A 630 -4.48 9.85 -27.71
CA GLY A 630 -4.29 8.70 -26.84
C GLY A 630 -4.56 7.37 -27.54
N HIS A 631 -4.74 6.30 -26.75
CA HIS A 631 -4.98 4.96 -27.28
C HIS A 631 -6.25 4.91 -28.14
N GLY A 632 -6.17 4.18 -29.27
CA GLY A 632 -7.28 4.03 -30.21
C GLY A 632 -7.61 5.27 -31.04
N GLY A 633 -6.89 6.39 -30.84
CA GLY A 633 -7.03 7.62 -31.62
C GLY A 633 -6.10 7.68 -32.84
N SER A 634 -6.15 8.82 -33.52
CA SER A 634 -5.24 9.20 -34.61
C SER A 634 -4.96 10.70 -34.58
N ARG A 635 -4.10 11.19 -35.48
CA ARG A 635 -3.84 12.64 -35.71
C ARG A 635 -5.10 13.48 -35.90
N TYR A 636 -6.22 12.88 -36.31
CA TYR A 636 -7.50 13.58 -36.51
C TYR A 636 -8.30 13.76 -35.22
N THR A 637 -8.15 12.86 -34.24
CA THR A 637 -8.97 12.80 -33.03
C THR A 637 -8.91 14.10 -32.21
N VAL A 638 -7.75 14.75 -32.14
CA VAL A 638 -7.54 16.01 -31.40
C VAL A 638 -8.27 17.22 -32.00
N TYR A 639 -8.75 17.11 -33.24
CA TYR A 639 -9.49 18.15 -33.94
C TYR A 639 -11.01 17.92 -33.91
N ASP A 640 -11.46 16.75 -33.47
CA ASP A 640 -12.88 16.37 -33.45
C ASP A 640 -13.55 16.86 -32.14
N PRO A 641 -14.52 17.80 -32.22
CA PRO A 641 -15.21 18.33 -31.06
C PRO A 641 -16.11 17.33 -30.34
N GLU A 642 -16.53 16.25 -31.02
CA GLU A 642 -17.46 15.25 -30.49
C GLU A 642 -16.79 14.18 -29.63
N THR A 643 -15.45 14.21 -29.53
CA THR A 643 -14.68 13.26 -28.74
C THR A 643 -14.39 13.82 -27.34
N ILE A 644 -13.86 12.96 -26.45
CA ILE A 644 -13.33 13.35 -25.14
C ILE A 644 -12.16 14.37 -25.21
N TYR A 645 -11.62 14.63 -26.40
CA TYR A 645 -10.62 15.68 -26.67
C TYR A 645 -11.24 17.05 -26.92
N LYS A 646 -12.56 17.13 -27.16
CA LYS A 646 -13.34 18.36 -27.37
C LYS A 646 -12.75 19.26 -28.46
N GLY A 647 -12.12 18.67 -29.48
CA GLY A 647 -11.52 19.39 -30.60
C GLY A 647 -10.49 20.44 -30.18
N PHE A 648 -9.72 20.22 -29.11
CA PHE A 648 -8.83 21.24 -28.56
C PHE A 648 -7.82 21.79 -29.58
N ALA A 649 -7.37 20.98 -30.54
CA ALA A 649 -6.48 21.45 -31.61
C ALA A 649 -7.20 22.40 -32.57
N THR A 650 -8.48 22.15 -32.89
CA THR A 650 -9.31 23.08 -33.67
C THR A 650 -9.51 24.39 -32.91
N ALA A 651 -9.77 24.32 -31.60
CA ALA A 651 -9.97 25.50 -30.75
C ALA A 651 -8.69 26.36 -30.61
N LEU A 652 -7.50 25.73 -30.62
CA LEU A 652 -6.20 26.38 -30.67
C LEU A 652 -5.96 27.05 -32.03
N ALA A 653 -6.19 26.34 -33.14
CA ALA A 653 -6.02 26.85 -34.49
C ALA A 653 -6.87 28.12 -34.73
N GLN A 654 -8.15 28.10 -34.32
CA GLN A 654 -9.05 29.25 -34.41
C GLN A 654 -8.62 30.44 -33.53
N ARG A 655 -7.81 30.22 -32.50
CA ARG A 655 -7.29 31.26 -31.59
C ARG A 655 -5.88 31.71 -31.93
N GLY A 656 -5.37 31.39 -33.12
CA GLY A 656 -4.09 31.92 -33.60
C GLY A 656 -2.87 31.09 -33.21
N PHE A 657 -3.05 29.81 -32.88
CA PHE A 657 -1.95 28.87 -32.71
C PHE A 657 -1.74 28.06 -33.98
N ILE A 658 -0.48 27.79 -34.32
CA ILE A 658 -0.13 26.68 -35.21
C ILE A 658 -0.38 25.39 -34.42
N THR A 659 -1.09 24.41 -34.98
CA THR A 659 -1.21 23.09 -34.35
C THR A 659 -0.56 22.03 -35.21
N VAL A 660 0.09 21.05 -34.59
CA VAL A 660 0.67 19.89 -35.29
C VAL A 660 0.29 18.62 -34.55
N ALA A 661 -0.24 17.63 -35.25
CA ALA A 661 -0.61 16.33 -34.69
C ALA A 661 -0.09 15.20 -35.58
N ALA A 662 0.53 14.19 -34.99
CA ALA A 662 0.98 12.96 -35.66
C ALA A 662 0.18 11.76 -35.15
N ASP A 663 0.23 10.66 -35.91
CA ASP A 663 -0.18 9.37 -35.35
C ASP A 663 0.91 8.88 -34.39
N VAL A 664 0.54 8.71 -33.13
CA VAL A 664 1.38 8.06 -32.13
C VAL A 664 1.14 6.55 -32.25
N GLU A 665 2.21 5.80 -32.52
CA GLU A 665 2.16 4.35 -32.74
C GLU A 665 1.57 3.62 -31.53
N GLN A 666 0.75 2.60 -31.73
CA GLN A 666 -0.06 2.03 -30.64
C GLN A 666 0.65 0.88 -29.91
N HIS A 667 1.15 -0.11 -30.65
CA HIS A 667 1.75 -1.31 -30.03
C HIS A 667 2.93 -1.91 -30.81
N ALA A 668 3.26 -1.36 -31.98
CA ALA A 668 4.31 -1.91 -32.83
C ALA A 668 5.58 -1.05 -32.75
N VAL A 669 6.75 -1.67 -32.59
CA VAL A 669 8.03 -0.98 -32.85
C VAL A 669 8.31 -1.10 -34.35
N ARG A 670 8.51 0.04 -35.02
CA ARG A 670 8.66 0.08 -36.49
C ARG A 670 10.09 -0.18 -36.95
N GLU A 671 11.07 0.18 -36.14
CA GLU A 671 12.49 -0.02 -36.46
C GLU A 671 13.21 -0.89 -35.43
N GLU A 672 13.91 -1.90 -35.94
CA GLU A 672 14.75 -2.76 -35.13
C GLU A 672 15.80 -1.95 -34.35
N GLY A 673 15.99 -2.31 -33.09
CA GLY A 673 16.91 -1.62 -32.20
C GLY A 673 16.36 -0.35 -31.56
N ARG A 674 15.10 0.05 -31.83
CA ARG A 674 14.41 1.14 -31.12
C ARG A 674 13.47 0.62 -30.04
N THR A 675 12.86 1.54 -29.30
CA THR A 675 11.79 1.26 -28.33
C THR A 675 10.50 1.93 -28.78
N LEU A 676 9.35 1.37 -28.43
CA LEU A 676 8.04 1.97 -28.78
C LEU A 676 7.95 3.40 -28.26
N MET A 677 8.32 3.63 -27.00
CA MET A 677 8.29 4.94 -26.38
C MET A 677 9.27 5.92 -27.04
N GLY A 678 10.47 5.44 -27.40
CA GLY A 678 11.47 6.24 -28.10
C GLY A 678 11.00 6.70 -29.49
N GLU A 679 10.37 5.82 -30.27
CA GLU A 679 9.80 6.18 -31.57
C GLU A 679 8.69 7.22 -31.44
N ARG A 680 7.75 7.01 -30.50
CA ARG A 680 6.67 7.96 -30.22
C ARG A 680 7.21 9.34 -29.85
N LEU A 681 8.17 9.40 -28.93
CA LEU A 681 8.77 10.67 -28.51
C LEU A 681 9.52 11.33 -29.67
N TRP A 682 10.30 10.56 -30.43
CA TRP A 682 11.05 11.09 -31.56
C TRP A 682 10.14 11.68 -32.63
N ASP A 683 9.07 10.99 -33.01
CA ASP A 683 8.07 11.50 -33.96
C ASP A 683 7.47 12.85 -33.52
N LEU A 684 7.22 13.00 -32.22
CA LEU A 684 6.72 14.24 -31.66
C LEU A 684 7.79 15.36 -31.65
N MET A 685 9.06 15.03 -31.39
CA MET A 685 10.17 15.98 -31.55
C MET A 685 10.32 16.44 -33.01
N ARG A 686 10.00 15.57 -33.98
CA ARG A 686 9.95 15.91 -35.41
C ARG A 686 8.75 16.80 -35.75
N CYS A 687 7.64 16.68 -35.03
CA CYS A 687 6.53 17.63 -35.11
C CYS A 687 6.94 19.04 -34.62
N VAL A 688 7.75 19.12 -33.55
CA VAL A 688 8.33 20.39 -33.09
C VAL A 688 9.26 20.98 -34.16
N ASP A 689 10.08 20.15 -34.82
CA ASP A 689 10.94 20.59 -35.91
C ASP A 689 10.15 21.16 -37.08
N TYR A 690 9.04 20.49 -37.44
CA TYR A 690 8.16 20.97 -38.49
C TYR A 690 7.49 22.29 -38.11
N ALA A 691 7.00 22.43 -36.87
CA ALA A 691 6.46 23.70 -36.40
C ALA A 691 7.51 24.82 -36.52
N GLN A 692 8.76 24.58 -36.09
CA GLN A 692 9.85 25.57 -36.16
C GLN A 692 10.29 25.90 -37.60
N SER A 693 10.06 25.02 -38.57
CA SER A 693 10.41 25.30 -39.97
C SER A 693 9.41 26.22 -40.68
N LEU A 694 8.22 26.43 -40.09
CA LEU A 694 7.24 27.37 -40.60
C LEU A 694 7.71 28.81 -40.35
N PRO A 695 7.71 29.69 -41.38
CA PRO A 695 8.16 31.07 -41.23
C PRO A 695 7.29 31.89 -40.25
N GLU A 696 6.07 31.44 -39.96
CA GLU A 696 5.15 32.04 -39.01
C GLU A 696 5.45 31.71 -37.54
N CYS A 697 6.12 30.59 -37.28
CA CYS A 697 6.31 30.06 -35.94
C CYS A 697 7.28 30.90 -35.12
N ASP A 698 6.89 31.21 -33.88
CA ASP A 698 7.79 31.74 -32.87
C ASP A 698 8.45 30.57 -32.11
N PRO A 699 9.77 30.35 -32.28
CA PRO A 699 10.47 29.25 -31.62
C PRO A 699 10.49 29.37 -30.09
N GLU A 700 10.23 30.55 -29.53
CA GLU A 700 10.14 30.79 -28.09
C GLU A 700 8.71 30.63 -27.55
N ARG A 701 7.74 30.24 -28.38
CA ARG A 701 6.33 30.05 -27.98
C ARG A 701 5.76 28.73 -28.50
N ILE A 702 6.45 27.63 -28.21
CA ILE A 702 6.01 26.28 -28.57
C ILE A 702 5.57 25.52 -27.33
N GLY A 703 4.38 24.92 -27.36
CA GLY A 703 3.88 24.05 -26.31
C GLY A 703 3.48 22.66 -26.81
N CYS A 704 2.98 21.84 -25.90
CA CYS A 704 2.35 20.57 -26.22
C CYS A 704 1.17 20.27 -25.31
N GLY A 705 0.24 19.45 -25.79
CA GLY A 705 -0.86 18.97 -24.97
C GLY A 705 -1.51 17.68 -25.48
N GLY A 706 -2.03 16.88 -24.55
CA GLY A 706 -2.71 15.63 -24.89
C GLY A 706 -3.43 15.00 -23.70
N LEU A 707 -4.25 13.98 -24.00
CA LEU A 707 -5.05 13.22 -23.03
C LEU A 707 -4.69 11.73 -23.06
N SER A 708 -4.62 11.10 -21.88
CA SER A 708 -4.33 9.66 -21.70
C SER A 708 -2.89 9.31 -22.10
N LEU A 709 -2.68 8.36 -23.02
CA LEU A 709 -1.39 8.21 -23.71
C LEU A 709 -0.92 9.54 -24.34
N GLY A 710 -1.82 10.41 -24.79
CA GLY A 710 -1.44 11.75 -25.24
C GLY A 710 -0.90 12.62 -24.10
N GLY A 711 -1.39 12.45 -22.87
CA GLY A 711 -0.88 13.10 -21.66
C GLY A 711 0.49 12.53 -21.24
N GLU A 712 0.66 11.21 -21.32
CA GLU A 712 1.96 10.54 -21.17
C GLU A 712 2.99 11.10 -22.15
N MET A 713 2.61 11.21 -23.42
CA MET A 713 3.50 11.72 -24.45
C MET A 713 3.73 13.23 -24.34
N ALA A 714 2.76 14.00 -23.81
CA ALA A 714 2.97 15.42 -23.49
C ALA A 714 3.99 15.57 -22.35
N MET A 715 3.94 14.72 -21.32
CA MET A 715 4.96 14.64 -20.28
C MET A 715 6.33 14.33 -20.88
N TRP A 716 6.46 13.26 -21.68
CA TRP A 716 7.73 12.89 -22.31
C TRP A 716 8.30 14.00 -23.21
N LEU A 717 7.47 14.57 -24.08
CA LEU A 717 7.89 15.64 -24.99
C LEU A 717 8.32 16.89 -24.22
N GLY A 718 7.53 17.31 -23.23
CA GLY A 718 7.88 18.44 -22.37
C GLY A 718 9.16 18.20 -21.58
N ALA A 719 9.36 16.99 -21.06
CA ALA A 719 10.52 16.61 -20.26
C ALA A 719 11.82 16.58 -21.09
N MET A 720 11.75 15.99 -22.28
CA MET A 720 12.93 15.64 -23.08
C MET A 720 13.28 16.68 -24.15
N ASP A 721 12.31 17.47 -24.64
CA ASP A 721 12.54 18.56 -25.59
C ASP A 721 12.42 19.93 -24.91
N THR A 722 13.57 20.54 -24.64
CA THR A 722 13.64 21.83 -23.92
C THR A 722 13.11 23.02 -24.71
N ARG A 723 12.76 22.84 -25.99
CA ARG A 723 12.09 23.86 -26.81
C ARG A 723 10.61 24.05 -26.42
N ILE A 724 9.99 23.05 -25.79
CA ILE A 724 8.63 23.14 -25.27
C ILE A 724 8.62 24.07 -24.04
N LYS A 725 7.87 25.17 -24.13
CA LYS A 725 7.76 26.20 -23.08
C LYS A 725 6.54 26.03 -22.17
N ALA A 726 5.50 25.36 -22.67
CA ALA A 726 4.30 25.04 -21.91
C ALA A 726 3.79 23.63 -22.24
N THR A 727 3.54 22.83 -21.21
CA THR A 727 3.08 21.44 -21.32
C THR A 727 1.73 21.29 -20.62
N VAL A 728 0.75 20.69 -21.32
CA VAL A 728 -0.54 20.31 -20.74
C VAL A 728 -0.74 18.79 -20.80
N SER A 729 -0.70 18.11 -19.66
CA SER A 729 -0.91 16.68 -19.57
C SER A 729 -2.27 16.35 -18.93
N CYS A 730 -3.22 15.89 -19.73
CA CYS A 730 -4.57 15.57 -19.27
C CYS A 730 -4.72 14.06 -19.03
N GLY A 731 -5.43 13.68 -17.96
CA GLY A 731 -5.80 12.29 -17.65
C GLY A 731 -4.60 11.34 -17.60
N PHE A 732 -3.49 11.78 -17.01
CA PHE A 732 -2.29 10.93 -16.91
C PHE A 732 -1.47 11.10 -15.62
N LEU A 733 -1.37 12.28 -15.01
CA LEU A 733 -0.50 12.49 -13.83
C LEU A 733 -0.79 11.44 -12.73
N THR A 734 0.16 10.53 -12.53
CA THR A 734 0.03 9.30 -11.74
C THR A 734 1.42 8.75 -11.37
N PHE A 735 1.50 7.53 -10.83
CA PHE A 735 2.73 6.78 -10.55
C PHE A 735 2.84 5.54 -11.44
N MET A 736 4.07 5.07 -11.68
CA MET A 736 4.28 3.84 -12.46
C MET A 736 3.62 2.61 -11.84
N ASP A 737 3.42 2.58 -10.51
CA ASP A 737 2.76 1.46 -9.82
C ASP A 737 1.27 1.38 -10.18
N GLN A 738 0.59 2.52 -10.32
CA GLN A 738 -0.80 2.57 -10.77
C GLN A 738 -0.96 1.98 -12.18
N MET A 739 0.04 2.20 -13.04
CA MET A 739 0.03 1.74 -14.43
C MET A 739 0.36 0.25 -14.60
N GLU A 740 0.67 -0.49 -13.53
CA GLU A 740 0.93 -1.95 -13.62
C GLU A 740 -0.34 -2.79 -13.70
N THR A 741 -1.49 -2.22 -13.33
CA THR A 741 -2.73 -2.97 -13.21
C THR A 741 -3.80 -2.34 -14.10
N ASN A 742 -4.42 -3.12 -15.00
CA ASN A 742 -5.52 -2.68 -15.87
C ASN A 742 -5.20 -1.55 -16.87
N HIS A 743 -3.93 -1.29 -17.16
CA HIS A 743 -3.48 -0.30 -18.17
C HIS A 743 -2.65 -0.96 -19.27
N CYS A 744 -2.42 -0.26 -20.40
CA CYS A 744 -1.43 -0.75 -21.36
C CYS A 744 -0.04 -0.75 -20.71
N MET A 745 0.70 -1.84 -20.87
CA MET A 745 2.11 -1.94 -20.45
C MET A 745 3.09 -1.30 -21.45
N CYS A 746 2.58 -0.52 -22.41
CA CYS A 746 3.34 0.15 -23.47
C CYS A 746 4.46 1.06 -22.94
N TRP A 747 4.32 1.55 -21.71
CA TRP A 747 5.28 2.42 -21.01
C TRP A 747 6.42 1.63 -20.34
N LYS A 748 6.24 0.33 -20.10
CA LYS A 748 7.17 -0.51 -19.33
C LYS A 748 8.26 -1.07 -20.22
N TYR A 749 9.49 -0.65 -19.97
CA TYR A 749 10.70 -1.16 -20.60
C TYR A 749 11.86 -1.15 -19.60
N ASP A 750 12.83 -2.03 -19.83
CA ASP A 750 13.94 -2.29 -18.90
C ASP A 750 14.75 -1.02 -18.59
N GLY A 751 15.11 -0.85 -17.32
CA GLY A 751 15.94 0.27 -16.85
C GLY A 751 15.17 1.53 -16.48
N LEU A 752 13.91 1.68 -16.91
CA LEU A 752 13.11 2.88 -16.60
C LEU A 752 12.83 2.98 -15.09
N ARG A 753 12.34 1.90 -14.49
CA ARG A 753 11.95 1.77 -13.08
C ARG A 753 13.11 1.95 -12.12
N GLU A 754 14.28 1.47 -12.52
CA GLU A 754 15.52 1.61 -11.77
C GLU A 754 15.99 3.07 -11.74
N CYS A 755 15.63 3.88 -12.75
CA CYS A 755 16.05 5.27 -12.84
C CYS A 755 15.06 6.23 -12.20
N VAL A 756 13.78 6.16 -12.57
CA VAL A 756 12.79 7.22 -12.30
C VAL A 756 11.37 6.68 -12.12
N ASP A 757 10.50 7.52 -11.59
CA ASP A 757 9.04 7.40 -11.65
C ASP A 757 8.46 8.58 -12.47
N PHE A 758 7.17 8.55 -12.85
CA PHE A 758 6.56 9.61 -13.66
C PHE A 758 6.72 11.02 -13.06
N PRO A 759 6.58 11.25 -11.73
CA PRO A 759 6.83 12.56 -11.14
C PRO A 759 8.25 13.09 -11.39
N ASP A 760 9.27 12.23 -11.46
CA ASP A 760 10.63 12.67 -11.77
C ASP A 760 10.75 13.09 -13.24
N ILE A 761 10.05 12.41 -14.15
CA ILE A 761 10.00 12.80 -15.57
C ILE A 761 9.31 14.15 -15.71
N TYR A 762 8.19 14.38 -15.03
CA TYR A 762 7.55 15.70 -14.97
C TYR A 762 8.47 16.78 -14.37
N ALA A 763 9.30 16.44 -13.39
CA ALA A 763 10.27 17.36 -12.81
C ALA A 763 11.33 17.86 -13.80
N LEU A 764 11.58 17.13 -14.91
CA LEU A 764 12.43 17.61 -16.01
C LEU A 764 11.79 18.77 -16.79
N ILE A 765 10.50 19.04 -16.61
CA ILE A 765 9.83 20.17 -17.28
C ILE A 765 10.24 21.50 -16.63
N ALA A 766 10.51 21.50 -15.33
CA ALA A 766 10.85 22.70 -14.58
C ALA A 766 12.06 23.44 -15.21
N PRO A 767 12.07 24.79 -15.20
CA PRO A 767 11.07 25.69 -14.62
C PRO A 767 9.92 26.04 -15.58
N ARG A 768 9.82 25.37 -16.74
CA ARG A 768 8.87 25.70 -17.82
C ARG A 768 7.45 25.35 -17.39
N ALA A 769 6.45 25.97 -18.00
CA ALA A 769 5.08 25.87 -17.50
C ALA A 769 4.51 24.45 -17.67
N LEU A 770 3.94 23.89 -16.61
CA LEU A 770 3.28 22.59 -16.58
C LEU A 770 1.87 22.72 -15.99
N GLN A 771 0.87 22.29 -16.75
CA GLN A 771 -0.47 22.00 -16.23
C GLN A 771 -0.75 20.51 -16.37
N CYS A 772 -1.20 19.89 -15.29
CA CYS A 772 -1.82 18.57 -15.33
C CYS A 772 -3.33 18.71 -15.14
N GLN A 773 -4.12 17.88 -15.82
CA GLN A 773 -5.59 17.84 -15.62
C GLN A 773 -6.03 16.43 -15.23
N ASN A 774 -6.87 16.32 -14.20
CA ASN A 774 -7.47 15.05 -13.79
C ASN A 774 -8.95 15.26 -13.43
N GLY A 775 -9.82 14.38 -13.92
CA GLY A 775 -11.27 14.46 -13.69
C GLY A 775 -11.69 13.83 -12.37
N ARG A 776 -12.62 14.44 -11.63
CA ARG A 776 -13.19 13.89 -10.40
C ARG A 776 -13.94 12.57 -10.60
N LYS A 777 -14.39 12.30 -11.82
CA LYS A 777 -15.11 11.07 -12.19
C LYS A 777 -14.20 10.01 -12.83
N GLU A 778 -12.89 10.23 -12.84
CA GLU A 778 -11.92 9.18 -13.17
C GLU A 778 -12.09 8.00 -12.20
N PRO A 779 -12.21 6.76 -12.67
CA PRO A 779 -12.27 5.61 -11.78
C PRO A 779 -10.98 5.49 -10.95
N LEU A 780 -11.10 4.92 -9.74
CA LEU A 780 -9.94 4.70 -8.86
C LEU A 780 -8.85 3.83 -9.51
N SER A 781 -9.22 2.98 -10.46
CA SER A 781 -8.30 2.15 -11.24
C SER A 781 -7.59 2.89 -12.38
N HIS A 782 -7.91 4.17 -12.64
CA HIS A 782 -7.32 4.97 -13.71
C HIS A 782 -6.48 6.12 -13.14
N PHE A 783 -6.92 7.37 -13.31
CA PHE A 783 -6.14 8.57 -12.99
C PHE A 783 -6.88 9.48 -11.98
N PRO A 784 -7.23 8.97 -10.77
CA PRO A 784 -8.03 9.73 -9.82
C PRO A 784 -7.26 10.96 -9.28
N PRO A 785 -7.95 12.08 -8.98
CA PRO A 785 -7.29 13.33 -8.60
C PRO A 785 -6.37 13.24 -7.37
N PHE A 786 -6.71 12.45 -6.35
CA PHE A 786 -5.88 12.34 -5.14
C PHE A 786 -4.46 11.81 -5.46
N MET A 787 -4.34 10.93 -6.43
CA MET A 787 -3.05 10.37 -6.88
C MET A 787 -2.26 11.41 -7.68
N ALA A 788 -2.95 12.18 -8.53
CA ALA A 788 -2.35 13.31 -9.24
C ALA A 788 -1.84 14.39 -8.26
N GLU A 789 -2.57 14.66 -7.18
CA GLU A 789 -2.15 15.58 -6.11
C GLU A 789 -0.90 15.06 -5.38
N GLN A 790 -0.82 13.76 -5.10
CA GLN A 790 0.38 13.12 -4.52
C GLN A 790 1.59 13.24 -5.47
N ALA A 791 1.41 12.96 -6.76
CA ALA A 791 2.45 13.08 -7.76
C ALA A 791 2.92 14.54 -7.91
N LEU A 792 2.00 15.52 -7.93
CA LEU A 792 2.33 16.94 -8.00
C LEU A 792 3.16 17.40 -6.80
N ARG A 793 2.90 16.88 -5.59
CA ARG A 793 3.73 17.18 -4.41
C ARG A 793 5.19 16.74 -4.57
N GLN A 794 5.45 15.70 -5.38
CA GLN A 794 6.82 15.27 -5.69
C GLN A 794 7.47 16.09 -6.81
N ILE A 795 6.67 16.74 -7.66
CA ILE A 795 7.14 17.64 -8.74
C ILE A 795 7.46 19.04 -8.22
N LYS A 796 6.66 19.58 -7.29
CA LYS A 796 6.83 20.95 -6.76
C LYS A 796 8.23 21.31 -6.25
N PRO A 797 8.97 20.42 -5.55
CA PRO A 797 10.32 20.69 -5.09
C PRO A 797 11.26 21.26 -6.16
N VAL A 798 11.28 20.72 -7.39
CA VAL A 798 12.18 21.22 -8.43
C VAL A 798 11.79 22.59 -8.95
N TYR A 799 10.49 22.90 -8.98
CA TYR A 799 10.00 24.22 -9.39
C TYR A 799 10.34 25.27 -8.37
N GLU A 800 10.23 24.94 -7.09
CA GLU A 800 10.64 25.80 -5.99
C GLU A 800 12.16 26.02 -5.98
N ASP A 801 12.96 24.97 -6.13
CA ASP A 801 14.42 25.04 -6.14
C ASP A 801 14.95 25.87 -7.34
N LEU A 802 14.21 25.90 -8.45
CA LEU A 802 14.50 26.73 -9.62
C LEU A 802 13.83 28.11 -9.59
N GLY A 803 13.03 28.42 -8.56
CA GLY A 803 12.44 29.75 -8.34
C GLY A 803 11.13 30.05 -9.07
N TYR A 804 10.40 29.03 -9.55
CA TYR A 804 9.12 29.18 -10.28
C TYR A 804 8.01 28.23 -9.77
N PRO A 805 7.71 28.18 -8.46
CA PRO A 805 6.72 27.26 -7.89
C PRO A 805 5.33 27.34 -8.54
N GLU A 806 4.94 28.51 -9.03
CA GLU A 806 3.66 28.80 -9.66
C GLU A 806 3.52 28.22 -11.08
N ASN A 807 4.62 27.75 -11.68
CA ASN A 807 4.60 27.21 -13.04
C ASN A 807 4.13 25.75 -13.11
N ALA A 808 3.97 25.04 -11.99
CA ALA A 808 3.41 23.69 -11.95
C ALA A 808 2.02 23.70 -11.27
N VAL A 809 0.98 23.42 -12.06
CA VAL A 809 -0.41 23.45 -11.59
C VAL A 809 -1.16 22.16 -11.90
N LEU A 810 -2.05 21.76 -11.00
CA LEU A 810 -3.01 20.68 -11.22
C LEU A 810 -4.41 21.28 -11.31
N ALA A 811 -5.07 21.09 -12.44
CA ALA A 811 -6.44 21.49 -12.68
C ALA A 811 -7.36 20.28 -12.54
N VAL A 812 -8.03 20.18 -11.39
CA VAL A 812 -9.05 19.16 -11.14
C VAL A 812 -10.40 19.65 -11.66
N HIS A 813 -11.06 18.88 -12.50
CA HIS A 813 -12.35 19.24 -13.12
C HIS A 813 -13.44 18.19 -12.85
N ASP A 814 -14.70 18.55 -13.04
CA ASP A 814 -15.85 17.70 -12.67
C ASP A 814 -16.16 16.56 -13.66
N GLY A 815 -15.37 16.47 -14.73
CA GLY A 815 -15.49 15.44 -15.78
C GLY A 815 -14.86 14.09 -15.39
N GLY A 816 -14.91 13.14 -16.32
CA GLY A 816 -14.21 11.86 -16.24
C GLY A 816 -12.87 11.91 -17.00
N HIS A 817 -12.60 10.88 -17.80
CA HIS A 817 -11.41 10.80 -18.66
C HIS A 817 -11.56 11.66 -19.92
N GLU A 818 -11.43 12.98 -19.77
CA GLU A 818 -11.64 13.96 -20.84
C GLU A 818 -10.76 15.21 -20.65
N ILE A 819 -10.64 16.04 -21.70
CA ILE A 819 -9.98 17.35 -21.61
C ILE A 819 -10.94 18.38 -20.99
N GLU A 820 -10.44 19.17 -20.03
CA GLU A 820 -11.08 20.43 -19.64
C GLU A 820 -10.54 21.54 -20.54
N LEU A 821 -11.34 21.87 -21.56
CA LEU A 821 -10.91 22.70 -22.68
C LEU A 821 -10.61 24.13 -22.24
N GLN A 822 -11.39 24.70 -21.32
CA GLN A 822 -11.22 26.11 -20.93
C GLN A 822 -9.91 26.33 -20.18
N ALA A 823 -9.56 25.44 -19.24
CA ALA A 823 -8.33 25.45 -18.47
C ALA A 823 -7.10 25.21 -19.35
N LEU A 824 -7.18 24.28 -20.30
CA LEU A 824 -6.11 24.01 -21.27
C LEU A 824 -5.84 25.26 -22.12
N MET A 825 -6.90 25.83 -22.69
CA MET A 825 -6.80 27.00 -23.57
C MET A 825 -6.29 28.23 -22.82
N GLY A 826 -6.83 28.49 -21.62
CA GLY A 826 -6.41 29.60 -20.78
C GLY A 826 -4.94 29.50 -20.36
N PHE A 827 -4.48 28.29 -20.04
CA PHE A 827 -3.09 28.06 -19.65
C PHE A 827 -2.12 28.24 -20.83
N LEU A 828 -2.38 27.63 -21.98
CA LEU A 828 -1.51 27.77 -23.15
C LEU A 828 -1.46 29.21 -23.65
N ALA A 829 -2.61 29.92 -23.68
CA ALA A 829 -2.63 31.34 -24.07
C ALA A 829 -1.93 32.27 -23.09
N ALA A 830 -1.85 31.91 -21.81
CA ALA A 830 -1.14 32.72 -20.81
C ALA A 830 0.38 32.45 -20.79
N LYS A 831 0.81 31.26 -21.20
CA LYS A 831 2.21 30.82 -21.08
C LYS A 831 2.99 30.82 -22.40
N LEU A 832 2.28 30.76 -23.52
CA LEU A 832 2.81 30.99 -24.85
C LEU A 832 2.32 32.36 -25.28
#